data_AF-A0A2N2IUI6-F1
#
_entry.id   AF-A0A2N2IUI6-F1
#
_cell.length_a   1.000
_cell.length_b   1.000
_cell.length_c   1.000
_cell.angle_alpha   90.00
_cell.angle_beta   90.00
_cell.angle_gamma   90.00
#
_symmetry.space_group_name_H-M   'P 1'
#
loop_
_entity.id
_entity.type
_entity.pdbx_description
1 polymer ?
#
loop_
_entity_poly.entity_id
_entity_poly.type
_entity_poly.pdbx_seq_one_letter_code
_entity_poly.pdbx_strand_id
1 'polypeptide(L)'
;MVEKKPEGDRVAVIGAGPAGLSAAYFLARMGYHVTVFEALPVAGGMMRTGIPDYRLPSDVLDREIRYIERLGVDIRLGLPIGEGETVDGLFAGGFRAVFAAVGNHQGVALGIEGEDAAGVRHALAFLREVSLGGRACPGSDVVVIGGGAVAMDAARTARRLGANVTVFCLEPADSMPAWPEEVRGALDEGVEIQNGWGPRRLRVREGKVCGIELRRCVRVFDDAGRFSPAYDEREVQTRSCDGVLLAIGQRPNPGWARGSRDIPLDARGYLRADPVTFATARPGLFAGGELSSGPSIVVQAVADGRQAALSIDRYLRGVDLTEGRPARPVGTSWNPLPAHPSRESRAHLKLRHPSDRAGFEEVECALEEAGARSEASRCVACGSCSECMLCVDRCEAKAIDHTQKDEVVPIDVGAIVVATGFDVMDPSPMGEYGYGTLPNVVTNLEFERLCNATGPTAGKILLRDGAGWGQAPRRVAILHCIGSRDKKYHAYCSRTCCMYALKYAHLLKDRVGHDVEVYNFYIDMRCFGKGYEEFLVRTQAEGVRMIRGKASRVRVCADPEEAPGTLEVIAEDTLAQRLLRVPVEMVVLCTAMEPRRDTQQVARLFGITTGQDGFFLEEHPKLEPVSTATAGVFVAGACQSPKDIPDSVAQAKAAASMAQALISSRQVQVSPITSSIDPDVCIGCGVCAALCPYGSIEVDTQRQVSRVNPALCKGCGSCAAHCPSGAAKVSHFRDDQVFLELEGLLASEALR
;
A
#
# COMPACT_ATOMS: atom_id res chain seq x y z
N MET A 1 -3.51 -6.09 32.19
CA MET A 1 -4.58 -7.05 32.56
C MET A 1 -5.86 -6.57 31.90
N VAL A 2 -6.61 -7.45 31.23
CA VAL A 2 -7.89 -7.10 30.58
C VAL A 2 -8.96 -7.03 31.66
N GLU A 3 -9.73 -5.94 31.71
CA GLU A 3 -10.89 -5.83 32.61
C GLU A 3 -11.97 -6.83 32.19
N LYS A 4 -12.39 -7.69 33.12
CA LYS A 4 -13.38 -8.74 32.85
C LYS A 4 -14.79 -8.20 33.00
N LYS A 5 -15.68 -8.63 32.11
CA LYS A 5 -17.13 -8.41 32.20
C LYS A 5 -17.73 -9.16 33.39
N PRO A 6 -18.98 -8.85 33.81
CA PRO A 6 -19.67 -9.59 34.85
C PRO A 6 -19.65 -11.11 34.60
N GLU A 7 -19.60 -11.91 35.66
CA GLU A 7 -19.47 -13.38 35.57
C GLU A 7 -20.58 -14.06 34.74
N GLY A 8 -21.72 -13.40 34.53
CA GLY A 8 -22.81 -13.88 33.67
C GLY A 8 -22.55 -13.79 32.16
N ASP A 9 -21.56 -13.01 31.73
CA ASP A 9 -21.21 -12.81 30.31
C ASP A 9 -20.27 -13.93 29.82
N ARG A 10 -20.80 -15.16 29.80
CA ARG A 10 -20.09 -16.37 29.40
C ARG A 10 -20.37 -16.77 27.96
N VAL A 11 -19.33 -17.15 27.24
CA VAL A 11 -19.40 -17.65 25.86
C VAL A 11 -18.75 -19.03 25.77
N ALA A 12 -19.43 -19.97 25.13
CA ALA A 12 -18.87 -21.28 24.84
C ALA A 12 -18.33 -21.34 23.41
N VAL A 13 -17.20 -22.01 23.22
CA VAL A 13 -16.62 -22.29 21.91
C VAL A 13 -16.47 -23.80 21.76
N ILE A 14 -16.98 -24.38 20.68
CA ILE A 14 -16.89 -25.82 20.41
C ILE A 14 -15.79 -26.03 19.37
N GLY A 15 -14.70 -26.69 19.79
CA GLY A 15 -13.49 -26.95 19.01
C GLY A 15 -12.35 -25.98 19.31
N ALA A 16 -11.15 -26.52 19.53
CA ALA A 16 -9.91 -25.79 19.77
C ALA A 16 -9.00 -25.76 18.53
N GLY A 17 -9.60 -25.73 17.33
CA GLY A 17 -8.90 -25.44 16.08
C GLY A 17 -8.60 -23.94 15.90
N PRO A 18 -8.03 -23.52 14.76
CA PRO A 18 -7.63 -22.13 14.53
C PRO A 18 -8.79 -21.12 14.65
N ALA A 19 -9.98 -21.46 14.14
CA ALA A 19 -11.17 -20.61 14.28
C ALA A 19 -11.64 -20.49 15.73
N GLY A 20 -11.74 -21.61 16.45
CA GLY A 20 -12.20 -21.62 17.84
C GLY A 20 -11.23 -20.90 18.79
N LEU A 21 -9.93 -21.18 18.67
CA LEU A 21 -8.89 -20.49 19.45
C LEU A 21 -8.83 -19.00 19.15
N SER A 22 -8.96 -18.60 17.88
CA SER A 22 -9.03 -17.19 17.48
C SER A 22 -10.25 -16.50 18.08
N ALA A 23 -11.43 -17.09 17.97
CA ALA A 23 -12.65 -16.54 18.58
C ALA A 23 -12.51 -16.39 20.10
N ALA A 24 -11.96 -17.41 20.77
CA ALA A 24 -11.72 -17.38 22.20
C ALA A 24 -10.74 -16.27 22.61
N TYR A 25 -9.64 -16.12 21.86
CA TYR A 25 -8.66 -15.05 22.07
C TYR A 25 -9.31 -13.65 21.98
N PHE A 26 -10.07 -13.38 20.92
CA PHE A 26 -10.68 -12.06 20.73
C PHE A 26 -11.79 -11.78 21.74
N LEU A 27 -12.64 -12.76 22.05
CA LEU A 27 -13.68 -12.63 23.09
C LEU A 27 -13.09 -12.40 24.48
N ALA A 28 -12.02 -13.12 24.84
CA ALA A 28 -11.34 -12.92 26.11
C ALA A 28 -10.71 -11.52 26.22
N ARG A 29 -10.19 -10.97 25.11
CA ARG A 29 -9.70 -9.59 25.03
C ARG A 29 -10.80 -8.53 25.15
N MET A 30 -12.03 -8.86 24.77
CA MET A 30 -13.22 -8.02 24.98
C MET A 30 -13.80 -8.15 26.40
N GLY A 31 -13.17 -8.95 27.26
CA GLY A 31 -13.52 -9.11 28.67
C GLY A 31 -14.49 -10.26 28.97
N TYR A 32 -14.96 -11.02 27.96
CA TYR A 32 -15.86 -12.16 28.17
C TYR A 32 -15.16 -13.32 28.89
N HIS A 33 -15.97 -14.13 29.59
CA HIS A 33 -15.55 -15.39 30.18
C HIS A 33 -15.76 -16.50 29.16
N VAL A 34 -14.67 -17.08 28.64
CA VAL A 34 -14.74 -18.01 27.51
C VAL A 34 -14.32 -19.40 27.95
N THR A 35 -15.15 -20.39 27.62
CA THR A 35 -14.83 -21.82 27.77
C THR A 35 -14.77 -22.47 26.40
N VAL A 36 -13.66 -23.12 26.07
CA VAL A 36 -13.47 -23.91 24.86
C VAL A 36 -13.67 -25.38 25.19
N PHE A 37 -14.55 -26.07 24.47
CA PHE A 37 -14.80 -27.50 24.59
C PHE A 37 -14.13 -28.22 23.42
N GLU A 38 -13.12 -29.02 23.71
CA GLU A 38 -12.33 -29.78 22.74
C GLU A 38 -12.54 -31.27 22.94
N ALA A 39 -12.87 -31.98 21.86
CA ALA A 39 -13.14 -33.40 21.88
C ALA A 39 -11.85 -34.23 22.06
N LEU A 40 -10.73 -33.72 21.55
CA LEU A 40 -9.42 -34.37 21.62
C LEU A 40 -8.76 -34.16 23.00
N PRO A 41 -7.79 -35.01 23.37
CA PRO A 41 -7.01 -34.84 24.60
C PRO A 41 -6.00 -33.67 24.53
N VAL A 42 -5.97 -32.91 23.44
CA VAL A 42 -5.04 -31.82 23.15
C VAL A 42 -5.73 -30.70 22.38
N ALA A 43 -5.31 -29.45 22.60
CA ALA A 43 -5.79 -28.29 21.85
C ALA A 43 -4.96 -28.03 20.58
N GLY A 44 -5.54 -27.33 19.60
CA GLY A 44 -4.91 -26.97 18.32
C GLY A 44 -5.63 -27.51 17.08
N GLY A 45 -6.56 -28.46 17.26
CA GLY A 45 -7.34 -29.06 16.16
C GLY A 45 -6.44 -29.60 15.05
N MET A 46 -6.81 -29.35 13.79
CA MET A 46 -6.02 -29.81 12.62
C MET A 46 -4.60 -29.24 12.54
N MET A 47 -4.31 -28.10 13.18
CA MET A 47 -2.92 -27.61 13.23
C MET A 47 -2.03 -28.56 14.04
N ARG A 48 -2.61 -29.23 15.06
CA ARG A 48 -1.89 -30.22 15.88
C ARG A 48 -1.98 -31.62 15.30
N THR A 49 -3.14 -32.02 14.79
CA THR A 49 -3.40 -33.42 14.42
C THR A 49 -3.39 -33.72 12.92
N GLY A 50 -3.37 -32.69 12.08
CA GLY A 50 -3.40 -32.80 10.62
C GLY A 50 -2.08 -32.40 9.98
N ILE A 51 -1.47 -31.32 10.47
CA ILE A 51 -0.17 -30.83 9.98
C ILE A 51 0.94 -31.58 10.75
N PRO A 52 1.90 -32.23 10.05
CA PRO A 52 3.02 -32.90 10.72
C PRO A 52 3.98 -31.93 11.44
N ASP A 53 4.62 -32.41 12.51
CA ASP A 53 5.56 -31.62 13.34
C ASP A 53 6.73 -31.01 12.54
N TYR A 54 7.16 -31.68 11.45
CA TYR A 54 8.25 -31.17 10.61
C TYR A 54 7.87 -29.93 9.77
N ARG A 55 6.58 -29.57 9.73
CA ARG A 55 6.06 -28.34 9.10
C ARG A 55 5.56 -27.34 10.12
N LEU A 56 4.93 -27.82 11.20
CA LEU A 56 4.43 -26.99 12.28
C LEU A 56 4.79 -27.62 13.63
N PRO A 57 5.91 -27.20 14.25
CA PRO A 57 6.37 -27.79 15.50
C PRO A 57 5.34 -27.64 16.64
N SER A 58 5.10 -28.75 17.33
CA SER A 58 4.13 -28.84 18.43
C SER A 58 4.40 -27.88 19.60
N ASP A 59 5.67 -27.60 19.91
CA ASP A 59 6.10 -26.73 21.01
C ASP A 59 5.83 -25.24 20.72
N VAL A 60 5.98 -24.84 19.46
CA VAL A 60 5.60 -23.51 18.97
C VAL A 60 4.10 -23.33 19.12
N LEU A 61 3.30 -24.31 18.67
CA LEU A 61 1.85 -24.27 18.81
C LEU A 61 1.42 -24.22 20.29
N ASP A 62 2.06 -25.01 21.16
CA ASP A 62 1.77 -24.97 22.60
C ASP A 62 2.07 -23.61 23.23
N ARG A 63 3.13 -22.92 22.78
CA ARG A 63 3.45 -21.58 23.27
C ARG A 63 2.35 -20.57 22.96
N GLU A 64 1.79 -20.64 21.75
CA GLU A 64 0.69 -19.77 21.31
C GLU A 64 -0.62 -20.12 22.04
N ILE A 65 -0.94 -21.40 22.23
CA ILE A 65 -2.13 -21.82 22.98
C ILE A 65 -2.04 -21.39 24.44
N ARG A 66 -0.88 -21.57 25.09
CA ARG A 66 -0.65 -21.09 26.47
C ARG A 66 -0.82 -19.59 26.60
N TYR A 67 -0.57 -18.82 25.55
CA TYR A 67 -0.83 -17.38 25.57
C TYR A 67 -2.33 -17.07 25.64
N ILE A 68 -3.16 -17.84 24.95
CA ILE A 68 -4.62 -17.73 25.02
C ILE A 68 -5.14 -18.12 26.41
N GLU A 69 -4.62 -19.21 26.99
CA GLU A 69 -4.96 -19.63 28.36
C GLU A 69 -4.60 -18.53 29.39
N ARG A 70 -3.45 -17.86 29.25
CA ARG A 70 -3.04 -16.74 30.12
C ARG A 70 -3.97 -15.52 30.05
N LEU A 71 -4.85 -15.42 29.05
CA LEU A 71 -5.91 -14.39 28.99
C LEU A 71 -7.15 -14.78 29.81
N GLY A 72 -7.13 -15.95 30.46
CA GLY A 72 -8.23 -16.48 31.25
C GLY A 72 -9.28 -17.22 30.42
N VAL A 73 -8.86 -17.86 29.32
CA VAL A 73 -9.70 -18.80 28.57
C VAL A 73 -9.59 -20.18 29.21
N ASP A 74 -10.73 -20.80 29.53
CA ASP A 74 -10.80 -22.16 30.08
C ASP A 74 -10.90 -23.17 28.93
N ILE A 75 -9.82 -23.91 28.64
CA ILE A 75 -9.81 -24.93 27.59
C ILE A 75 -10.01 -26.30 28.21
N ARG A 76 -11.13 -26.93 27.89
CA ARG A 76 -11.56 -28.22 28.42
C ARG A 76 -11.37 -29.31 27.37
N LEU A 77 -10.40 -30.18 27.62
CA LEU A 77 -9.99 -31.26 26.71
C LEU A 77 -10.77 -32.56 26.99
N GLY A 78 -10.87 -33.44 25.99
CA GLY A 78 -11.55 -34.73 26.11
C GLY A 78 -13.06 -34.63 26.37
N LEU A 79 -13.68 -33.52 25.96
CA LEU A 79 -15.09 -33.21 26.22
C LEU A 79 -15.84 -32.99 24.90
N PRO A 80 -16.20 -34.08 24.18
CA PRO A 80 -16.98 -33.99 22.96
C PRO A 80 -18.40 -33.48 23.26
N ILE A 81 -18.80 -32.40 22.61
CA ILE A 81 -20.22 -32.00 22.56
C ILE A 81 -20.97 -33.00 21.67
N GLY A 82 -22.21 -33.34 22.02
CA GLY A 82 -23.06 -34.32 21.33
C GLY A 82 -23.10 -35.70 21.98
N GLU A 83 -22.23 -35.97 22.95
CA GLU A 83 -22.17 -37.20 23.76
C GLU A 83 -22.21 -36.84 25.26
N GLY A 84 -23.42 -36.75 25.83
CA GLY A 84 -23.63 -36.28 27.20
C GLY A 84 -23.91 -34.78 27.26
N GLU A 85 -22.89 -33.94 27.09
CA GLU A 85 -23.06 -32.49 26.97
C GLU A 85 -23.55 -32.10 25.58
N THR A 86 -24.52 -31.19 25.50
CA THR A 86 -25.18 -30.78 24.25
C THR A 86 -25.15 -29.28 24.07
N VAL A 87 -25.41 -28.77 22.87
CA VAL A 87 -25.53 -27.31 22.63
C VAL A 87 -26.67 -26.73 23.49
N ASP A 88 -27.79 -27.45 23.61
CA ASP A 88 -28.89 -27.09 24.53
C ASP A 88 -28.41 -27.05 26.00
N GLY A 89 -27.59 -28.02 26.41
CA GLY A 89 -26.96 -28.08 27.71
C GLY A 89 -26.04 -26.89 28.00
N LEU A 90 -25.26 -26.43 27.01
CA LEU A 90 -24.42 -25.24 27.14
C LEU A 90 -25.28 -23.99 27.41
N PHE A 91 -26.35 -23.78 26.65
CA PHE A 91 -27.26 -22.65 26.91
C PHE A 91 -27.93 -22.77 28.30
N ALA A 92 -28.39 -23.96 28.68
CA ALA A 92 -28.97 -24.22 30.01
C ALA A 92 -27.96 -24.01 31.15
N GLY A 93 -26.68 -24.29 30.89
CA GLY A 93 -25.55 -24.02 31.78
C GLY A 93 -25.22 -22.54 31.93
N GLY A 94 -25.93 -21.65 31.21
CA GLY A 94 -25.86 -20.20 31.31
C GLY A 94 -24.78 -19.55 30.46
N PHE A 95 -24.38 -20.19 29.35
CA PHE A 95 -23.65 -19.51 28.28
C PHE A 95 -24.63 -18.70 27.44
N ARG A 96 -24.33 -17.41 27.21
CA ARG A 96 -25.23 -16.50 26.48
C ARG A 96 -25.07 -16.61 24.95
N ALA A 97 -23.95 -17.13 24.49
CA ALA A 97 -23.66 -17.41 23.09
C ALA A 97 -22.76 -18.65 22.95
N VAL A 98 -22.87 -19.34 21.82
CA VAL A 98 -22.08 -20.52 21.46
C VAL A 98 -21.49 -20.32 20.08
N PHE A 99 -20.18 -20.54 19.92
CA PHE A 99 -19.49 -20.56 18.62
C PHE A 99 -19.08 -21.99 18.25
N ALA A 100 -19.62 -22.53 17.17
CA ALA A 100 -19.28 -23.86 16.67
C ALA A 100 -18.17 -23.79 15.61
N ALA A 101 -17.03 -24.40 15.89
CA ALA A 101 -15.83 -24.42 15.05
C ALA A 101 -15.19 -25.83 15.02
N VAL A 102 -16.02 -26.86 14.85
CA VAL A 102 -15.59 -28.28 14.97
C VAL A 102 -14.70 -28.78 13.83
N GLY A 103 -14.58 -28.02 12.73
CA GLY A 103 -13.74 -28.36 11.57
C GLY A 103 -14.17 -29.62 10.80
N ASN A 104 -13.35 -30.00 9.82
CA ASN A 104 -13.62 -31.13 8.92
C ASN A 104 -12.77 -32.35 9.25
N HIS A 105 -13.09 -33.01 10.37
CA HIS A 105 -12.28 -34.09 10.94
C HIS A 105 -12.56 -35.50 10.40
N GLN A 106 -13.54 -35.67 9.49
CA GLN A 106 -13.93 -36.96 8.95
C GLN A 106 -13.47 -37.13 7.49
N GLY A 107 -12.82 -38.25 7.17
CA GLY A 107 -12.49 -38.62 5.80
C GLY A 107 -13.73 -38.98 4.97
N VAL A 108 -13.62 -38.83 3.66
CA VAL A 108 -14.66 -39.27 2.70
C VAL A 108 -14.34 -40.68 2.21
N ALA A 109 -15.35 -41.53 2.08
CA ALA A 109 -15.24 -42.88 1.52
C ALA A 109 -15.25 -42.84 -0.01
N LEU A 110 -14.45 -43.69 -0.64
CA LEU A 110 -14.38 -43.87 -2.09
C LEU A 110 -15.59 -44.63 -2.65
N GLY A 111 -16.16 -45.54 -1.86
CA GLY A 111 -17.26 -46.41 -2.29
C GLY A 111 -16.83 -47.50 -3.27
N ILE A 112 -15.58 -48.00 -3.16
CA ILE A 112 -15.03 -49.03 -4.05
C ILE A 112 -14.92 -50.39 -3.35
N GLU A 113 -14.88 -51.46 -4.15
CA GLU A 113 -14.68 -52.82 -3.65
C GLU A 113 -13.37 -52.93 -2.86
N GLY A 114 -13.44 -53.52 -1.66
CA GLY A 114 -12.29 -53.78 -0.79
C GLY A 114 -11.86 -52.61 0.10
N GLU A 115 -12.60 -51.50 0.15
CA GLU A 115 -12.29 -50.32 0.99
C GLU A 115 -12.27 -50.62 2.50
N ASP A 116 -13.07 -51.57 2.97
CA ASP A 116 -13.13 -51.97 4.38
C ASP A 116 -12.05 -52.99 4.80
N ALA A 117 -11.12 -53.33 3.90
CA ALA A 117 -10.08 -54.33 4.19
C ALA A 117 -9.06 -53.84 5.22
N ALA A 118 -8.50 -54.77 5.99
CA ALA A 118 -7.41 -54.47 6.91
C ALA A 118 -6.20 -53.91 6.13
N GLY A 119 -5.63 -52.80 6.63
CA GLY A 119 -4.54 -52.07 5.95
C GLY A 119 -5.00 -50.87 5.12
N VAL A 120 -6.31 -50.69 4.91
CA VAL A 120 -6.88 -49.47 4.31
C VAL A 120 -7.24 -48.48 5.43
N ARG A 121 -6.76 -47.25 5.32
CA ARG A 121 -6.96 -46.21 6.34
C ARG A 121 -7.22 -44.85 5.70
N HIS A 122 -7.99 -43.99 6.37
CA HIS A 122 -8.07 -42.58 5.98
C HIS A 122 -6.81 -41.83 6.42
N ALA A 123 -6.28 -40.98 5.54
CA ALA A 123 -5.06 -40.21 5.77
C ALA A 123 -5.15 -39.32 7.02
N LEU A 124 -6.27 -38.64 7.25
CA LEU A 124 -6.47 -37.81 8.44
C LEU A 124 -6.41 -38.61 9.76
N ALA A 125 -6.94 -39.84 9.77
CA ALA A 125 -6.90 -40.68 10.96
C ALA A 125 -5.47 -41.18 11.23
N PHE A 126 -4.73 -41.49 10.16
CA PHE A 126 -3.31 -41.84 10.24
C PHE A 126 -2.45 -40.68 10.75
N LEU A 127 -2.56 -39.50 10.15
CA LEU A 127 -1.84 -38.30 10.57
C LEU A 127 -2.13 -37.96 12.04
N ARG A 128 -3.40 -38.03 12.46
CA ARG A 128 -3.79 -37.82 13.85
C ARG A 128 -3.13 -38.81 14.80
N GLU A 129 -3.13 -40.10 14.47
CA GLU A 129 -2.46 -41.11 15.30
C GLU A 129 -0.99 -40.77 15.48
N VAL A 130 -0.30 -40.40 14.39
CA VAL A 130 1.13 -40.07 14.43
C VAL A 130 1.39 -38.80 15.24
N SER A 131 0.60 -37.75 15.06
CA SER A 131 0.71 -36.51 15.83
C SER A 131 0.43 -36.71 17.33
N LEU A 132 -0.37 -37.71 17.70
CA LEU A 132 -0.66 -38.06 19.10
C LEU A 132 0.34 -39.07 19.69
N GLY A 133 1.48 -39.27 19.04
CA GLY A 133 2.58 -40.10 19.52
C GLY A 133 2.62 -41.52 18.95
N GLY A 134 1.66 -41.88 18.09
CA GLY A 134 1.71 -43.14 17.34
C GLY A 134 2.92 -43.17 16.40
N ARG A 135 3.52 -44.34 16.26
CA ARG A 135 4.66 -44.57 15.35
C ARG A 135 4.49 -45.84 14.52
N ALA A 136 3.28 -46.41 14.50
CA ALA A 136 2.99 -47.60 13.72
C ALA A 136 3.07 -47.29 12.22
N CYS A 137 3.93 -48.01 11.52
CA CYS A 137 4.05 -47.89 10.06
C CYS A 137 2.76 -48.42 9.40
N PRO A 138 2.17 -47.72 8.41
CA PRO A 138 0.92 -48.14 7.79
C PRO A 138 1.06 -49.36 6.85
N GLY A 139 2.29 -49.77 6.54
CA GLY A 139 2.64 -50.89 5.67
C GLY A 139 4.10 -50.78 5.21
N SER A 140 4.65 -51.83 4.62
CA SER A 140 6.00 -51.78 4.01
C SER A 140 5.97 -51.08 2.65
N ASP A 141 4.94 -51.37 1.84
CA ASP A 141 4.68 -50.77 0.53
C ASP A 141 3.30 -50.12 0.56
N VAL A 142 3.30 -48.79 0.65
CA VAL A 142 2.11 -47.98 0.94
C VAL A 142 1.69 -47.20 -0.30
N VAL A 143 0.42 -47.31 -0.64
CA VAL A 143 -0.20 -46.47 -1.66
C VAL A 143 -1.00 -45.35 -1.02
N VAL A 144 -0.76 -44.11 -1.44
CA VAL A 144 -1.57 -42.95 -1.06
C VAL A 144 -2.44 -42.52 -2.23
N ILE A 145 -3.74 -42.36 -2.00
CA ILE A 145 -4.70 -41.91 -3.02
C ILE A 145 -5.12 -40.47 -2.74
N GLY A 146 -4.78 -39.56 -3.66
CA GLY A 146 -5.13 -38.14 -3.60
C GLY A 146 -3.99 -37.23 -4.08
N GLY A 147 -4.34 -36.06 -4.63
CA GLY A 147 -3.36 -35.08 -5.15
C GLY A 147 -3.14 -33.84 -4.27
N GLY A 148 -3.87 -33.70 -3.16
CA GLY A 148 -3.85 -32.51 -2.30
C GLY A 148 -2.79 -32.53 -1.19
N ALA A 149 -2.74 -31.44 -0.41
CA ALA A 149 -1.77 -31.27 0.69
C ALA A 149 -1.78 -32.43 1.70
N VAL A 150 -2.98 -32.91 2.08
CA VAL A 150 -3.14 -34.06 3.00
C VAL A 150 -2.48 -35.33 2.44
N ALA A 151 -2.52 -35.54 1.12
CA ALA A 151 -1.87 -36.69 0.49
C ALA A 151 -0.34 -36.59 0.60
N MET A 152 0.22 -35.39 0.39
CA MET A 152 1.65 -35.15 0.54
C MET A 152 2.09 -35.33 2.00
N ASP A 153 1.36 -34.75 2.95
CA ASP A 153 1.64 -34.90 4.39
C ASP A 153 1.61 -36.38 4.80
N ALA A 154 0.59 -37.12 4.37
CA ALA A 154 0.46 -38.55 4.65
C ALA A 154 1.58 -39.38 4.01
N ALA A 155 1.93 -39.11 2.76
CA ALA A 155 2.99 -39.81 2.04
C ALA A 155 4.35 -39.59 2.70
N ARG A 156 4.70 -38.34 2.97
CA ARG A 156 5.95 -37.93 3.63
C ARG A 156 6.03 -38.45 5.07
N THR A 157 4.90 -38.54 5.77
CA THR A 157 4.82 -39.14 7.11
C THR A 157 5.01 -40.66 7.07
N ALA A 158 4.34 -41.36 6.15
CA ALA A 158 4.52 -42.80 5.98
C ALA A 158 5.97 -43.14 5.59
N ARG A 159 6.59 -42.32 4.73
CA ARG A 159 7.99 -42.45 4.33
C ARG A 159 8.95 -42.35 5.52
N ARG A 160 8.74 -41.38 6.42
CA ARG A 160 9.51 -41.23 7.68
C ARG A 160 9.34 -42.40 8.64
N LEU A 161 8.18 -43.08 8.60
CA LEU A 161 7.95 -44.31 9.38
C LEU A 161 8.54 -45.56 8.71
N GLY A 162 9.28 -45.41 7.61
CA GLY A 162 10.02 -46.48 6.94
C GLY A 162 9.31 -47.15 5.77
N ALA A 163 8.15 -46.64 5.34
CA ALA A 163 7.43 -47.20 4.19
C ALA A 163 8.09 -46.81 2.85
N ASN A 164 7.97 -47.69 1.86
CA ASN A 164 8.07 -47.33 0.45
C ASN A 164 6.72 -46.76 0.00
N VAL A 165 6.70 -45.55 -0.55
CA VAL A 165 5.44 -44.83 -0.78
C VAL A 165 5.27 -44.47 -2.24
N THR A 166 4.10 -44.80 -2.78
CA THR A 166 3.65 -44.34 -4.10
C THR A 166 2.34 -43.58 -3.96
N VAL A 167 2.29 -42.35 -4.47
CA VAL A 167 1.08 -41.53 -4.53
C VAL A 167 0.44 -41.68 -5.90
N PHE A 168 -0.85 -41.97 -5.95
CA PHE A 168 -1.66 -41.88 -7.17
C PHE A 168 -2.66 -40.72 -7.05
N CYS A 169 -2.72 -39.89 -8.08
CA CYS A 169 -3.67 -38.79 -8.16
C CYS A 169 -4.31 -38.68 -9.55
N LEU A 170 -5.47 -38.04 -9.60
CA LEU A 170 -6.29 -37.92 -10.82
C LEU A 170 -5.75 -36.83 -11.74
N GLU A 171 -5.12 -35.83 -11.14
CA GLU A 171 -4.65 -34.61 -11.76
C GLU A 171 -3.31 -34.81 -12.49
N PRO A 172 -3.11 -34.20 -13.67
CA PRO A 172 -1.77 -34.08 -14.25
C PRO A 172 -0.85 -33.25 -13.35
N ALA A 173 0.46 -33.44 -13.49
CA ALA A 173 1.48 -32.93 -12.55
C ALA A 173 1.45 -31.41 -12.35
N ASP A 174 1.10 -30.65 -13.39
CA ASP A 174 1.00 -29.20 -13.39
C ASP A 174 -0.29 -28.64 -12.73
N SER A 175 -1.24 -29.52 -12.42
CA SER A 175 -2.55 -29.15 -11.84
C SER A 175 -2.84 -29.87 -10.51
N MET A 176 -1.83 -30.48 -9.90
CA MET A 176 -1.97 -31.09 -8.58
C MET A 176 -2.47 -30.04 -7.56
N PRO A 177 -3.48 -30.36 -6.72
CA PRO A 177 -3.98 -29.43 -5.71
C PRO A 177 -2.97 -29.13 -4.58
N ALA A 178 -1.95 -29.98 -4.39
CA ALA A 178 -0.86 -29.74 -3.45
C ALA A 178 0.04 -28.59 -3.93
N TRP A 179 0.63 -27.86 -2.98
CA TRP A 179 1.59 -26.82 -3.31
C TRP A 179 2.86 -27.41 -3.96
N PRO A 180 3.45 -26.75 -4.97
CA PRO A 180 4.62 -27.27 -5.68
C PRO A 180 5.81 -27.61 -4.77
N GLU A 181 5.98 -26.89 -3.68
CA GLU A 181 7.02 -27.11 -2.68
C GLU A 181 6.83 -28.43 -1.93
N GLU A 182 5.59 -28.79 -1.62
CA GLU A 182 5.24 -30.05 -0.96
C GLU A 182 5.42 -31.24 -1.88
N VAL A 183 5.04 -31.10 -3.16
CA VAL A 183 5.27 -32.13 -4.19
C VAL A 183 6.76 -32.39 -4.35
N ARG A 184 7.57 -31.32 -4.43
CA ARG A 184 9.03 -31.43 -4.51
C ARG A 184 9.62 -32.05 -3.25
N GLY A 185 9.16 -31.64 -2.07
CA GLY A 185 9.60 -32.20 -0.80
C GLY A 185 9.33 -33.70 -0.69
N ALA A 186 8.20 -34.19 -1.22
CA ALA A 186 7.90 -35.61 -1.29
C ALA A 186 8.84 -36.37 -2.25
N LEU A 187 9.07 -35.82 -3.46
CA LEU A 187 9.99 -36.40 -4.44
C LEU A 187 11.43 -36.47 -3.91
N ASP A 188 11.91 -35.40 -3.26
CA ASP A 188 13.24 -35.32 -2.63
C ASP A 188 13.43 -36.39 -1.55
N GLU A 189 12.35 -36.78 -0.86
CA GLU A 189 12.34 -37.83 0.17
C GLU A 189 12.15 -39.25 -0.40
N GLY A 190 12.08 -39.37 -1.73
CA GLY A 190 11.96 -40.63 -2.45
C GLY A 190 10.53 -41.19 -2.53
N VAL A 191 9.51 -40.33 -2.38
CA VAL A 191 8.11 -40.70 -2.67
C VAL A 191 7.91 -40.73 -4.18
N GLU A 192 7.37 -41.84 -4.70
CA GLU A 192 6.98 -41.94 -6.11
C GLU A 192 5.62 -41.28 -6.32
N ILE A 193 5.44 -40.44 -7.34
CA ILE A 193 4.15 -39.80 -7.67
C ILE A 193 3.74 -40.19 -9.08
N GLN A 194 2.51 -40.68 -9.21
CA GLN A 194 1.92 -41.18 -10.45
C GLN A 194 0.61 -40.42 -10.75
N ASN A 195 0.69 -39.51 -11.73
CA ASN A 195 -0.40 -38.62 -12.13
C ASN A 195 -1.36 -39.25 -13.16
N GLY A 196 -2.62 -38.82 -13.15
CA GLY A 196 -3.64 -39.25 -14.10
C GLY A 196 -4.15 -40.67 -13.88
N TRP A 197 -4.17 -41.15 -12.64
CA TRP A 197 -4.63 -42.48 -12.27
C TRP A 197 -5.64 -42.42 -11.11
N GLY A 198 -6.81 -43.04 -11.31
CA GLY A 198 -7.83 -43.16 -10.27
C GLY A 198 -8.04 -44.60 -9.80
N PRO A 199 -8.47 -44.81 -8.55
CA PRO A 199 -8.72 -46.14 -8.02
C PRO A 199 -9.95 -46.77 -8.67
N ARG A 200 -9.85 -48.06 -9.03
CA ARG A 200 -10.96 -48.86 -9.55
C ARG A 200 -11.48 -49.84 -8.49
N ARG A 201 -10.58 -50.59 -7.85
CA ARG A 201 -10.87 -51.49 -6.73
C ARG A 201 -9.60 -51.85 -5.96
N LEU A 202 -9.78 -52.30 -4.73
CA LEU A 202 -8.70 -52.82 -3.89
C LEU A 202 -8.67 -54.35 -3.98
N ARG A 203 -7.46 -54.92 -4.07
CA ARG A 203 -7.26 -56.36 -4.10
C ARG A 203 -7.06 -56.83 -2.66
N VAL A 204 -7.92 -57.74 -2.23
CA VAL A 204 -7.95 -58.25 -0.85
C VAL A 204 -7.64 -59.73 -0.85
N ARG A 205 -6.76 -60.16 0.04
CA ARG A 205 -6.47 -61.58 0.32
C ARG A 205 -6.58 -61.79 1.83
N GLU A 206 -7.40 -62.76 2.24
CA GLU A 206 -7.62 -63.07 3.67
C GLU A 206 -8.07 -61.85 4.51
N GLY A 207 -8.87 -60.97 3.90
CA GLY A 207 -9.37 -59.75 4.57
C GLY A 207 -8.36 -58.61 4.68
N LYS A 208 -7.12 -58.76 4.20
CA LYS A 208 -6.09 -57.71 4.17
C LYS A 208 -5.85 -57.21 2.74
N VAL A 209 -5.59 -55.92 2.58
CA VAL A 209 -5.17 -55.36 1.30
C VAL A 209 -3.82 -55.94 0.86
N CYS A 210 -3.73 -56.34 -0.41
CA CYS A 210 -2.49 -56.83 -1.03
C CYS A 210 -2.17 -56.13 -2.36
N GLY A 211 -2.99 -55.16 -2.77
CA GLY A 211 -2.76 -54.36 -3.97
C GLY A 211 -3.94 -53.46 -4.32
N ILE A 212 -3.75 -52.63 -5.33
CA ILE A 212 -4.77 -51.75 -5.90
C ILE A 212 -4.80 -51.87 -7.42
N GLU A 213 -6.00 -51.84 -7.99
CA GLU A 213 -6.24 -51.70 -9.43
C GLU A 213 -6.65 -50.25 -9.72
N LEU A 214 -5.96 -49.63 -10.67
CA LEU A 214 -6.10 -48.23 -11.07
C LEU A 214 -6.52 -48.16 -12.54
N ARG A 215 -7.22 -47.10 -12.92
CA ARG A 215 -7.64 -46.80 -14.30
C ARG A 215 -7.23 -45.38 -14.70
N ARG A 216 -6.93 -45.18 -15.97
CA ARG A 216 -6.47 -43.87 -16.48
C ARG A 216 -7.58 -42.82 -16.29
N CYS A 217 -7.25 -41.73 -15.62
CA CYS A 217 -8.12 -40.56 -15.53
C CYS A 217 -7.85 -39.68 -16.75
N VAL A 218 -8.85 -39.55 -17.62
CA VAL A 218 -8.73 -38.73 -18.85
C VAL A 218 -9.14 -37.28 -18.60
N ARG A 219 -9.95 -37.04 -17.57
CA ARG A 219 -10.46 -35.71 -17.21
C ARG A 219 -10.91 -35.71 -15.76
N VAL A 220 -10.60 -34.66 -15.00
CA VAL A 220 -10.97 -34.55 -13.57
C VAL A 220 -12.27 -33.75 -13.37
N PHE A 221 -12.43 -32.66 -14.12
CA PHE A 221 -13.58 -31.75 -14.02
C PHE A 221 -14.46 -31.82 -15.26
N ASP A 222 -15.77 -31.62 -15.12
CA ASP A 222 -16.65 -31.42 -16.27
C ASP A 222 -16.48 -30.02 -16.90
N ASP A 223 -17.19 -29.75 -18.00
CA ASP A 223 -17.11 -28.47 -18.72
C ASP A 223 -17.60 -27.27 -17.88
N ALA A 224 -18.33 -27.53 -16.79
CA ALA A 224 -18.77 -26.53 -15.82
C ALA A 224 -17.79 -26.35 -14.65
N GLY A 225 -16.63 -27.01 -14.69
CA GLY A 225 -15.61 -26.96 -13.64
C GLY A 225 -15.96 -27.76 -12.38
N ARG A 226 -17.01 -28.59 -12.41
CA ARG A 226 -17.40 -29.43 -11.27
C ARG A 226 -16.57 -30.69 -11.26
N PHE A 227 -16.17 -31.13 -10.07
CA PHE A 227 -15.44 -32.39 -9.90
C PHE A 227 -16.29 -33.56 -10.40
N SER A 228 -15.86 -34.18 -11.50
CA SER A 228 -16.58 -35.26 -12.19
C SER A 228 -15.59 -36.06 -13.04
N PRO A 229 -14.74 -36.88 -12.41
CA PRO A 229 -13.66 -37.55 -13.12
C PRO A 229 -14.20 -38.56 -14.14
N ALA A 230 -13.65 -38.53 -15.34
CA ALA A 230 -13.89 -39.48 -16.41
C ALA A 230 -12.68 -40.37 -16.61
N TYR A 231 -12.93 -41.66 -16.83
CA TYR A 231 -11.89 -42.68 -16.89
C TYR A 231 -11.90 -43.41 -18.23
N ASP A 232 -10.72 -43.83 -18.69
CA ASP A 232 -10.60 -44.86 -19.72
C ASP A 232 -10.51 -46.23 -19.06
N GLU A 233 -11.56 -47.04 -19.20
CA GLU A 233 -11.66 -48.39 -18.62
C GLU A 233 -10.78 -49.42 -19.35
N ARG A 234 -10.15 -49.06 -20.48
CA ARG A 234 -9.22 -49.93 -21.23
C ARG A 234 -7.79 -49.84 -20.71
N GLU A 235 -7.41 -48.67 -20.19
CA GLU A 235 -6.09 -48.42 -19.60
C GLU A 235 -6.14 -48.66 -18.09
N VAL A 236 -5.78 -49.89 -17.68
CA VAL A 236 -5.73 -50.30 -16.29
C VAL A 236 -4.31 -50.72 -15.89
N GLN A 237 -3.95 -50.43 -14.64
CA GLN A 237 -2.70 -50.91 -14.05
C GLN A 237 -2.93 -51.43 -12.64
N THR A 238 -2.02 -52.28 -12.17
CA THR A 238 -2.08 -52.81 -10.80
C THR A 238 -0.79 -52.53 -10.06
N ARG A 239 -0.91 -52.18 -8.78
CA ARG A 239 0.23 -51.96 -7.88
C ARG A 239 0.07 -52.83 -6.64
N SER A 240 1.09 -53.64 -6.34
CA SER A 240 1.17 -54.38 -5.07
C SER A 240 1.40 -53.40 -3.92
N CYS A 241 0.68 -53.59 -2.81
CA CYS A 241 0.84 -52.81 -1.59
C CYS A 241 0.23 -53.57 -0.40
N ASP A 242 0.74 -53.32 0.80
CA ASP A 242 0.23 -53.89 2.06
C ASP A 242 -0.39 -52.82 2.98
N GLY A 243 -0.43 -51.56 2.53
CA GLY A 243 -1.14 -50.46 3.15
C GLY A 243 -1.69 -49.46 2.12
N VAL A 244 -2.87 -48.89 2.39
CA VAL A 244 -3.49 -47.85 1.55
C VAL A 244 -3.97 -46.69 2.41
N LEU A 245 -3.57 -45.46 2.06
CA LEU A 245 -3.99 -44.23 2.71
C LEU A 245 -4.89 -43.40 1.78
N LEU A 246 -6.14 -43.19 2.21
CA LEU A 246 -7.15 -42.46 1.44
C LEU A 246 -7.16 -40.97 1.84
N ALA A 247 -6.76 -40.10 0.92
CA ALA A 247 -6.69 -38.64 1.07
C ALA A 247 -7.57 -37.92 0.02
N ILE A 248 -8.81 -38.37 -0.12
CA ILE A 248 -9.75 -37.97 -1.19
C ILE A 248 -10.79 -36.92 -0.77
N GLY A 249 -10.56 -36.24 0.36
CA GLY A 249 -11.44 -35.19 0.85
C GLY A 249 -11.82 -35.37 2.33
N GLN A 250 -12.44 -34.32 2.85
CA GLN A 250 -12.80 -34.20 4.25
C GLN A 250 -14.19 -33.56 4.42
N ARG A 251 -14.87 -33.92 5.50
CA ARG A 251 -16.18 -33.38 5.87
C ARG A 251 -16.31 -33.22 7.40
N PRO A 252 -17.22 -32.37 7.88
CA PRO A 252 -17.51 -32.27 9.30
C PRO A 252 -18.19 -33.55 9.82
N ASN A 253 -17.91 -33.90 11.08
CA ASN A 253 -18.61 -34.97 11.78
C ASN A 253 -19.89 -34.37 12.43
N PRO A 254 -21.11 -34.78 12.05
CA PRO A 254 -22.34 -34.20 12.59
C PRO A 254 -22.64 -34.61 14.05
N GLY A 255 -21.82 -35.48 14.66
CA GLY A 255 -22.00 -35.97 16.02
C GLY A 255 -22.21 -34.88 17.06
N TRP A 256 -21.57 -33.72 16.91
CA TRP A 256 -21.69 -32.60 17.85
C TRP A 256 -23.08 -31.97 17.95
N ALA A 257 -23.90 -32.15 16.92
CA ALA A 257 -25.28 -31.64 16.90
C ALA A 257 -26.27 -32.58 17.59
N ARG A 258 -25.88 -33.82 17.92
CA ARG A 258 -26.78 -34.81 18.52
C ARG A 258 -27.32 -34.29 19.86
N GLY A 259 -28.60 -34.58 20.12
CA GLY A 259 -29.29 -34.18 21.34
C GLY A 259 -29.60 -32.67 21.46
N SER A 260 -29.30 -31.87 20.44
CA SER A 260 -29.59 -30.43 20.41
C SER A 260 -30.65 -30.10 19.37
N ARG A 261 -31.53 -29.14 19.66
CA ARG A 261 -32.59 -28.71 18.73
C ARG A 261 -32.11 -27.60 17.78
N ASP A 262 -32.80 -27.42 16.66
CA ASP A 262 -32.61 -26.28 15.75
C ASP A 262 -31.16 -26.05 15.29
N ILE A 263 -30.39 -27.11 15.04
CA ILE A 263 -29.03 -27.02 14.47
C ILE A 263 -29.14 -27.15 12.93
N PRO A 264 -28.94 -26.07 12.14
CA PRO A 264 -29.19 -26.07 10.70
C PRO A 264 -28.03 -26.69 9.89
N LEU A 265 -27.82 -28.01 10.01
CA LEU A 265 -26.87 -28.75 9.17
C LEU A 265 -27.45 -29.02 7.77
N ASP A 266 -26.61 -28.90 6.75
CA ASP A 266 -26.94 -29.36 5.39
C ASP A 266 -26.80 -30.89 5.25
N ALA A 267 -27.19 -31.43 4.10
CA ALA A 267 -27.10 -32.87 3.82
C ALA A 267 -25.66 -33.43 3.86
N ARG A 268 -24.64 -32.57 3.82
CA ARG A 268 -23.22 -32.93 3.88
C ARG A 268 -22.62 -32.71 5.27
N GLY A 269 -23.41 -32.23 6.23
CA GLY A 269 -23.03 -31.99 7.62
C GLY A 269 -22.43 -30.60 7.90
N TYR A 270 -22.45 -29.67 6.93
CA TYR A 270 -21.97 -28.30 7.12
C TYR A 270 -23.04 -27.45 7.80
N LEU A 271 -22.62 -26.53 8.68
CA LEU A 271 -23.55 -25.63 9.36
C LEU A 271 -23.74 -24.34 8.57
N ARG A 272 -24.99 -24.04 8.19
CA ARG A 272 -25.31 -22.80 7.50
C ARG A 272 -25.27 -21.61 8.47
N ALA A 273 -24.33 -20.71 8.23
CA ALA A 273 -24.21 -19.41 8.89
C ALA A 273 -24.20 -18.30 7.85
N ASP A 274 -24.62 -17.10 8.25
CA ASP A 274 -24.51 -15.91 7.42
C ASP A 274 -23.02 -15.55 7.19
N PRO A 275 -22.59 -15.27 5.95
CA PRO A 275 -21.17 -15.11 5.62
C PRO A 275 -20.54 -13.83 6.18
N VAL A 276 -21.35 -12.87 6.64
CA VAL A 276 -20.88 -11.60 7.20
C VAL A 276 -20.91 -11.66 8.72
N THR A 277 -22.01 -12.12 9.28
CA THR A 277 -22.29 -12.09 10.71
C THR A 277 -21.97 -13.41 11.40
N PHE A 278 -21.73 -14.50 10.68
CA PHE A 278 -21.48 -15.84 11.23
C PHE A 278 -22.62 -16.36 12.12
N ALA A 279 -23.77 -15.68 12.14
CA ALA A 279 -24.95 -16.07 12.88
C ALA A 279 -25.66 -17.21 12.15
N THR A 280 -26.18 -18.16 12.91
CA THR A 280 -27.02 -19.24 12.37
C THR A 280 -28.51 -18.88 12.53
N ALA A 281 -29.39 -19.72 11.98
CA ALA A 281 -30.83 -19.58 12.19
C ALA A 281 -31.24 -19.76 13.68
N ARG A 282 -30.39 -20.37 14.52
CA ARG A 282 -30.63 -20.52 15.96
C ARG A 282 -30.06 -19.32 16.72
N PRO A 283 -30.90 -18.55 17.45
CA PRO A 283 -30.43 -17.41 18.23
C PRO A 283 -29.32 -17.79 19.21
N GLY A 284 -28.25 -16.98 19.24
CA GLY A 284 -27.09 -17.18 20.10
C GLY A 284 -26.11 -18.26 19.62
N LEU A 285 -26.41 -19.01 18.55
CA LEU A 285 -25.48 -19.95 17.94
C LEU A 285 -24.83 -19.32 16.70
N PHE A 286 -23.50 -19.29 16.71
CA PHE A 286 -22.64 -18.80 15.63
C PHE A 286 -21.77 -19.95 15.12
N ALA A 287 -21.32 -19.88 13.87
CA ALA A 287 -20.35 -20.83 13.33
C ALA A 287 -19.45 -20.22 12.28
N GLY A 288 -18.22 -20.74 12.18
CA GLY A 288 -17.20 -20.24 11.27
C GLY A 288 -16.04 -21.22 11.12
N GLY A 289 -15.08 -20.86 10.27
CA GLY A 289 -14.05 -21.78 9.81
C GLY A 289 -14.64 -22.86 8.90
N GLU A 290 -13.94 -23.98 8.80
CA GLU A 290 -14.25 -25.01 7.79
C GLU A 290 -15.64 -25.66 7.95
N LEU A 291 -16.25 -25.58 9.14
CA LEU A 291 -17.62 -26.05 9.39
C LEU A 291 -18.67 -25.30 8.55
N SER A 292 -18.38 -24.06 8.17
CA SER A 292 -19.28 -23.22 7.36
C SER A 292 -18.72 -22.95 5.96
N SER A 293 -17.41 -22.75 5.82
CA SER A 293 -16.78 -22.41 4.54
C SER A 293 -16.41 -23.62 3.67
N GLY A 294 -16.37 -24.83 4.24
CA GLY A 294 -15.67 -25.96 3.61
C GLY A 294 -14.14 -25.89 3.81
N PRO A 295 -13.39 -26.86 3.25
CA PRO A 295 -11.94 -26.93 3.39
C PRO A 295 -11.25 -25.63 2.97
N SER A 296 -10.37 -25.09 3.81
CA SER A 296 -9.69 -23.82 3.58
C SER A 296 -8.31 -23.77 4.24
N ILE A 297 -7.68 -22.60 4.26
CA ILE A 297 -6.37 -22.37 4.88
C ILE A 297 -6.50 -21.85 6.31
N VAL A 298 -5.48 -22.10 7.14
CA VAL A 298 -5.44 -21.72 8.56
C VAL A 298 -5.74 -20.23 8.77
N VAL A 299 -5.18 -19.35 7.94
CA VAL A 299 -5.39 -17.89 8.06
C VAL A 299 -6.85 -17.48 7.83
N GLN A 300 -7.58 -18.19 6.96
CA GLN A 300 -9.01 -17.92 6.77
C GLN A 300 -9.79 -18.32 8.02
N ALA A 301 -9.49 -19.48 8.62
CA ALA A 301 -10.13 -19.90 9.87
C ALA A 301 -9.85 -18.91 11.02
N VAL A 302 -8.63 -18.37 11.11
CA VAL A 302 -8.30 -17.31 12.10
C VAL A 302 -9.14 -16.04 11.85
N ALA A 303 -9.29 -15.64 10.59
CA ALA A 303 -10.11 -14.48 10.20
C ALA A 303 -11.59 -14.69 10.58
N ASP A 304 -12.14 -15.88 10.28
CA ASP A 304 -13.52 -16.24 10.62
C ASP A 304 -13.74 -16.20 12.14
N GLY A 305 -12.81 -16.77 12.92
CA GLY A 305 -12.89 -16.72 14.38
C GLY A 305 -12.91 -15.29 14.94
N ARG A 306 -12.10 -14.39 14.37
CA ARG A 306 -12.11 -12.96 14.73
C ARG A 306 -13.44 -12.29 14.39
N GLN A 307 -13.97 -12.53 13.19
CA GLN A 307 -15.22 -11.93 12.75
C GLN A 307 -16.42 -12.46 13.54
N ALA A 308 -16.43 -13.74 13.88
CA ALA A 308 -17.45 -14.34 14.73
C ALA A 308 -17.41 -13.79 16.17
N ALA A 309 -16.20 -13.58 16.73
CA ALA A 309 -16.07 -12.93 18.04
C ALA A 309 -16.69 -11.52 18.07
N LEU A 310 -16.50 -10.73 16.99
CA LEU A 310 -17.14 -9.42 16.85
C LEU A 310 -18.67 -9.55 16.76
N SER A 311 -19.18 -10.54 16.03
CA SER A 311 -20.62 -10.79 15.96
C SER A 311 -21.22 -11.17 17.31
N ILE A 312 -20.51 -12.01 18.07
CA ILE A 312 -20.94 -12.45 19.39
C ILE A 312 -20.97 -11.26 20.36
N ASP A 313 -19.95 -10.39 20.37
CA ASP A 313 -19.98 -9.17 21.18
C ASP A 313 -21.21 -8.31 20.87
N ARG A 314 -21.48 -8.09 19.58
CA ARG A 314 -22.63 -7.29 19.12
C ARG A 314 -23.95 -7.89 19.53
N TYR A 315 -24.10 -9.19 19.33
CA TYR A 315 -25.27 -9.95 19.75
C TYR A 315 -25.52 -9.82 21.25
N LEU A 316 -24.49 -9.99 22.08
CA LEU A 316 -24.61 -9.92 23.54
C LEU A 316 -24.92 -8.50 24.05
N ARG A 317 -24.56 -7.47 23.28
CA ARG A 317 -24.85 -6.05 23.53
C ARG A 317 -26.18 -5.59 22.94
N GLY A 318 -26.86 -6.40 22.13
CA GLY A 318 -28.11 -6.04 21.47
C GLY A 318 -27.95 -4.96 20.38
N VAL A 319 -26.78 -4.87 19.74
CA VAL A 319 -26.53 -3.97 18.61
C VAL A 319 -26.56 -4.73 17.28
N ASP A 320 -26.75 -4.01 16.18
CA ASP A 320 -26.81 -4.59 14.83
C ASP A 320 -25.51 -5.37 14.51
N LEU A 321 -25.67 -6.60 14.05
CA LEU A 321 -24.54 -7.49 13.72
C LEU A 321 -23.74 -7.02 12.50
N THR A 322 -24.34 -6.23 11.62
CA THR A 322 -23.79 -5.75 10.34
C THR A 322 -23.19 -4.33 10.43
N GLU A 323 -23.64 -3.52 11.38
CA GLU A 323 -23.21 -2.12 11.56
C GLU A 323 -21.68 -2.00 11.73
N GLY A 324 -21.03 -1.03 11.08
CA GLY A 324 -19.60 -0.79 11.25
C GLY A 324 -18.67 -1.95 10.84
N ARG A 325 -19.11 -2.85 9.96
CA ARG A 325 -18.20 -3.75 9.23
C ARG A 325 -17.77 -3.05 7.94
N PRO A 326 -16.57 -2.44 7.88
CA PRO A 326 -16.13 -1.83 6.64
C PRO A 326 -16.02 -2.91 5.56
N ALA A 327 -16.55 -2.64 4.37
CA ALA A 327 -16.05 -3.31 3.17
C ALA A 327 -14.55 -3.02 3.10
N ARG A 328 -13.74 -4.03 2.77
CA ARG A 328 -12.29 -3.82 2.60
C ARG A 328 -12.11 -2.67 1.59
N PRO A 329 -11.55 -1.52 1.99
CA PRO A 329 -11.46 -0.40 1.08
C PRO A 329 -10.53 -0.79 -0.08
N VAL A 330 -11.00 -0.61 -1.31
CA VAL A 330 -10.14 -0.73 -2.48
C VAL A 330 -9.47 0.63 -2.65
N GLY A 331 -8.42 0.88 -1.85
CA GLY A 331 -7.68 2.13 -1.93
C GLY A 331 -6.97 2.26 -3.28
N THR A 332 -7.02 3.45 -3.88
CA THR A 332 -6.24 3.83 -5.08
C THR A 332 -5.07 4.76 -4.73
N SER A 333 -5.03 5.30 -3.51
CA SER A 333 -4.00 6.25 -3.04
C SER A 333 -2.82 5.53 -2.38
N TRP A 334 -2.11 4.72 -3.16
CA TRP A 334 -0.83 4.15 -2.75
C TRP A 334 0.29 5.14 -3.06
N ASN A 335 1.37 5.17 -2.26
CA ASN A 335 2.58 5.90 -2.66
C ASN A 335 2.99 5.42 -4.06
N PRO A 336 3.40 6.33 -4.97
CA PRO A 336 3.96 5.91 -6.23
C PRO A 336 5.16 5.02 -5.93
N LEU A 337 5.13 3.80 -6.46
CA LEU A 337 6.30 2.93 -6.44
C LEU A 337 7.47 3.70 -7.09
N PRO A 338 8.71 3.51 -6.61
CA PRO A 338 9.88 4.05 -7.30
C PRO A 338 9.79 3.71 -8.80
N ALA A 339 10.14 4.62 -9.69
CA ALA A 339 10.04 4.39 -11.14
C ALA A 339 10.82 3.13 -11.60
N HIS A 340 11.82 2.72 -10.82
CA HIS A 340 12.63 1.52 -11.03
C HIS A 340 12.83 0.76 -9.71
N PRO A 341 11.86 -0.03 -9.22
CA PRO A 341 12.08 -0.86 -8.04
C PRO A 341 13.04 -2.01 -8.42
N SER A 342 14.01 -2.34 -7.56
CA SER A 342 14.84 -3.52 -7.79
C SER A 342 13.95 -4.77 -7.76
N ARG A 343 13.88 -5.48 -8.89
CA ARG A 343 13.17 -6.76 -8.98
C ARG A 343 14.12 -7.85 -8.56
N GLU A 344 14.20 -8.08 -7.25
CA GLU A 344 14.94 -9.19 -6.68
C GLU A 344 14.01 -10.37 -6.41
N SER A 345 14.50 -11.60 -6.53
CA SER A 345 13.75 -12.78 -6.08
C SER A 345 13.57 -12.73 -4.56
N ARG A 346 12.45 -13.24 -4.03
CA ARG A 346 12.29 -13.38 -2.57
C ARG A 346 13.39 -14.28 -2.02
N ALA A 347 13.90 -13.97 -0.84
CA ALA A 347 14.75 -14.90 -0.11
C ALA A 347 14.02 -16.24 0.07
N HIS A 348 14.69 -17.34 -0.29
CA HIS A 348 14.18 -18.68 -0.08
C HIS A 348 14.63 -19.18 1.29
N LEU A 349 13.71 -19.79 2.04
CA LEU A 349 14.05 -20.46 3.29
C LEU A 349 15.03 -21.60 3.00
N LYS A 350 16.02 -21.75 3.88
CA LYS A 350 16.96 -22.86 3.77
C LYS A 350 16.25 -24.14 4.20
N LEU A 351 16.20 -25.13 3.32
CA LEU A 351 15.64 -26.44 3.65
C LEU A 351 16.73 -27.34 4.22
N ARG A 352 16.38 -28.21 5.18
CA ARG A 352 17.26 -29.33 5.58
C ARG A 352 17.58 -30.21 4.39
N HIS A 353 18.78 -30.77 4.33
CA HIS A 353 19.17 -31.69 3.26
C HIS A 353 18.29 -32.96 3.31
N PRO A 354 17.86 -33.55 2.18
CA PRO A 354 16.96 -34.70 2.18
C PRO A 354 17.43 -35.89 3.02
N SER A 355 18.74 -36.14 3.11
CA SER A 355 19.31 -37.19 3.98
C SER A 355 19.02 -37.00 5.47
N ASP A 356 18.77 -35.75 5.88
CA ASP A 356 18.60 -35.36 7.28
C ASP A 356 17.11 -35.22 7.64
N ARG A 357 16.20 -35.60 6.73
CA ARG A 357 14.73 -35.52 6.89
C ARG A 357 14.11 -36.84 7.37
N ALA A 358 14.92 -37.74 7.95
CA ALA A 358 14.46 -39.04 8.42
C ALA A 358 13.51 -38.95 9.63
N GLY A 359 13.67 -37.90 10.45
CA GLY A 359 12.82 -37.63 11.60
C GLY A 359 11.71 -36.61 11.34
N PHE A 360 11.12 -36.12 12.43
CA PHE A 360 10.01 -35.15 12.43
C PHE A 360 10.48 -33.74 12.82
N GLU A 361 11.78 -33.47 12.78
CA GLU A 361 12.34 -32.13 12.99
C GLU A 361 11.90 -31.18 11.87
N GLU A 362 11.74 -29.90 12.22
CA GLU A 362 11.33 -28.84 11.29
C GLU A 362 12.26 -28.79 10.06
N VAL A 363 11.67 -28.91 8.87
CA VAL A 363 12.41 -28.99 7.59
C VAL A 363 12.77 -27.61 7.04
N GLU A 364 11.88 -26.63 7.25
CA GLU A 364 12.08 -25.24 6.80
C GLU A 364 12.81 -24.46 7.89
N CYS A 365 14.07 -24.07 7.63
CA CYS A 365 14.83 -23.27 8.57
C CYS A 365 14.50 -21.78 8.41
N ALA A 366 14.54 -21.04 9.53
CA ALA A 366 14.39 -19.58 9.54
C ALA A 366 15.43 -18.88 8.65
N LEU A 367 15.07 -17.68 8.17
CA LEU A 367 16.03 -16.79 7.52
C LEU A 367 17.13 -16.38 8.51
N GLU A 368 18.37 -16.30 8.01
CA GLU A 368 19.44 -15.65 8.75
C GLU A 368 19.11 -14.15 8.95
N GLU A 369 19.59 -13.56 10.05
CA GLU A 369 19.24 -12.18 10.42
C GLU A 369 19.48 -11.18 9.28
N ALA A 370 20.59 -11.31 8.55
CA ALA A 370 20.90 -10.46 7.40
C ALA A 370 19.86 -10.60 6.27
N GLY A 371 19.44 -11.84 5.97
CA GLY A 371 18.40 -12.11 4.97
C GLY A 371 17.03 -11.58 5.40
N ALA A 372 16.68 -11.76 6.67
CA ALA A 372 15.43 -11.23 7.23
C ALA A 372 15.40 -9.69 7.19
N ARG A 373 16.50 -9.01 7.54
CA ARG A 373 16.63 -7.54 7.45
C ARG A 373 16.54 -7.04 6.01
N SER A 374 17.16 -7.76 5.07
CA SER A 374 17.09 -7.44 3.63
C SER A 374 15.66 -7.57 3.09
N GLU A 375 14.96 -8.68 3.38
CA GLU A 375 13.55 -8.83 2.97
C GLU A 375 12.65 -7.77 3.61
N ALA A 376 12.88 -7.42 4.88
CA ALA A 376 12.13 -6.38 5.56
C ALA A 376 12.38 -4.98 4.96
N SER A 377 13.63 -4.66 4.59
CA SER A 377 13.99 -3.35 4.01
C SER A 377 13.50 -3.18 2.56
N ARG A 378 13.23 -4.28 1.85
CA ARG A 378 12.58 -4.29 0.53
C ARG A 378 11.08 -3.93 0.57
N CYS A 379 10.46 -3.82 1.74
CA CYS A 379 9.05 -3.50 1.87
C CYS A 379 8.77 -2.06 1.42
N VAL A 380 8.32 -1.91 0.17
CA VAL A 380 7.98 -0.61 -0.46
C VAL A 380 6.58 -0.08 -0.08
N ALA A 381 5.85 -0.74 0.84
CA ALA A 381 4.41 -0.51 1.04
C ALA A 381 3.97 -0.33 2.51
N CYS A 382 4.84 0.12 3.41
CA CYS A 382 4.40 0.66 4.71
C CYS A 382 4.71 2.16 4.74
N GLY A 383 3.79 2.99 4.22
CA GLY A 383 4.09 4.42 4.05
C GLY A 383 2.89 5.34 3.96
N SER A 384 1.95 5.24 4.90
CA SER A 384 1.21 6.37 5.52
C SER A 384 0.19 5.81 6.52
N CYS A 385 -0.64 4.88 6.08
CA CYS A 385 -1.58 4.14 6.92
C CYS A 385 -1.73 2.71 6.37
N SER A 386 -1.53 1.68 7.21
CA SER A 386 -1.72 0.27 6.85
C SER A 386 -3.06 -0.29 7.31
N GLU A 387 -3.98 0.59 7.71
CA GLU A 387 -5.27 0.24 8.33
C GLU A 387 -5.13 -0.76 9.49
N CYS A 388 -4.02 -0.71 10.21
CA CYS A 388 -3.81 -1.52 11.41
C CYS A 388 -4.76 -1.10 12.57
N MET A 389 -5.49 0.01 12.41
CA MET A 389 -6.42 0.62 13.36
C MET A 389 -5.81 1.03 14.71
N LEU A 390 -4.49 0.88 14.89
CA LEU A 390 -3.81 1.25 16.15
C LEU A 390 -3.91 2.75 16.44
N CYS A 391 -3.90 3.60 15.42
CA CYS A 391 -4.11 5.04 15.60
C CYS A 391 -5.54 5.34 16.08
N VAL A 392 -6.56 4.67 15.51
CA VAL A 392 -7.97 4.79 15.90
C VAL A 392 -8.14 4.34 17.36
N ASP A 393 -7.60 3.17 17.71
CA ASP A 393 -7.66 2.62 19.07
C ASP A 393 -7.02 3.55 20.12
N ARG A 394 -5.97 4.30 19.75
CA ARG A 394 -5.25 5.22 20.65
C ARG A 394 -5.84 6.63 20.67
N CYS A 395 -6.69 6.99 19.73
CA CYS A 395 -7.25 8.33 19.63
C CYS A 395 -8.38 8.55 20.65
N GLU A 396 -8.07 9.15 21.79
CA GLU A 396 -9.06 9.47 22.83
C GLU A 396 -10.17 10.41 22.32
N ALA A 397 -9.82 11.35 21.42
CA ALA A 397 -10.76 12.27 20.80
C ALA A 397 -11.70 11.59 19.77
N LYS A 398 -11.45 10.32 19.42
CA LYS A 398 -12.19 9.56 18.39
C LYS A 398 -12.31 10.30 17.05
N ALA A 399 -11.29 11.06 16.68
CA ALA A 399 -11.30 11.93 15.51
C ALA A 399 -10.91 11.22 14.20
N ILE A 400 -10.32 10.01 14.28
CA ILE A 400 -9.81 9.30 13.11
C ILE A 400 -10.93 8.48 12.49
N ASP A 401 -11.34 8.85 11.29
CA ASP A 401 -12.38 8.18 10.52
C ASP A 401 -11.86 7.76 9.13
N HIS A 402 -11.73 6.45 8.93
CA HIS A 402 -11.30 5.87 7.65
C HIS A 402 -12.42 5.88 6.59
N THR A 403 -13.65 6.22 6.96
CA THR A 403 -14.80 6.29 6.05
C THR A 403 -15.02 7.69 5.49
N GLN A 404 -14.26 8.68 5.94
CA GLN A 404 -14.31 10.05 5.44
C GLN A 404 -14.05 10.08 3.93
N LYS A 405 -14.87 10.84 3.21
CA LYS A 405 -14.80 11.01 1.74
C LYS A 405 -14.58 12.47 1.41
N ASP A 406 -14.01 12.71 0.23
CA ASP A 406 -13.90 14.06 -0.33
C ASP A 406 -15.30 14.68 -0.48
N GLU A 407 -15.42 15.93 -0.06
CA GLU A 407 -16.64 16.74 -0.19
C GLU A 407 -16.37 17.92 -1.11
N VAL A 408 -17.25 18.13 -2.09
CA VAL A 408 -17.21 19.31 -2.95
C VAL A 408 -18.12 20.37 -2.34
N VAL A 409 -17.51 21.40 -1.76
CA VAL A 409 -18.23 22.53 -1.17
C VAL A 409 -18.27 23.68 -2.18
N PRO A 410 -19.45 24.07 -2.69
CA PRO A 410 -19.57 25.27 -3.52
C PRO A 410 -19.37 26.51 -2.65
N ILE A 411 -18.47 27.40 -3.06
CA ILE A 411 -18.18 28.66 -2.37
C ILE A 411 -18.24 29.80 -3.38
N ASP A 412 -19.14 30.76 -3.14
CA ASP A 412 -19.24 31.97 -3.95
C ASP A 412 -18.22 33.01 -3.48
N VAL A 413 -17.30 33.38 -4.37
CA VAL A 413 -16.23 34.34 -4.08
C VAL A 413 -16.17 35.45 -5.14
N GLY A 414 -15.92 36.68 -4.70
CA GLY A 414 -15.81 37.85 -5.60
C GLY A 414 -14.39 38.12 -6.13
N ALA A 415 -13.37 37.53 -5.50
CA ALA A 415 -11.98 37.63 -5.92
C ALA A 415 -11.20 36.40 -5.45
N ILE A 416 -10.14 36.05 -6.20
CA ILE A 416 -9.28 34.89 -5.94
C ILE A 416 -7.83 35.38 -5.89
N VAL A 417 -7.06 34.92 -4.90
CA VAL A 417 -5.62 35.18 -4.79
C VAL A 417 -4.87 33.86 -4.92
N VAL A 418 -4.10 33.71 -5.98
CA VAL A 418 -3.24 32.55 -6.23
C VAL A 418 -1.91 32.76 -5.53
N ALA A 419 -1.65 31.96 -4.50
CA ALA A 419 -0.43 32.01 -3.68
C ALA A 419 0.15 30.60 -3.45
N THR A 420 0.23 29.81 -4.52
CA THR A 420 0.56 28.37 -4.44
C THR A 420 2.01 28.09 -4.07
N GLY A 421 2.89 29.09 -4.11
CA GLY A 421 4.31 28.95 -3.77
C GLY A 421 5.17 28.50 -4.95
N PHE A 422 6.19 27.69 -4.66
CA PHE A 422 7.21 27.24 -5.60
C PHE A 422 7.67 25.82 -5.25
N ASP A 423 8.31 25.14 -6.19
CA ASP A 423 9.02 23.87 -5.97
C ASP A 423 10.54 24.10 -5.92
N VAL A 424 11.23 23.24 -5.19
CA VAL A 424 12.70 23.23 -5.18
C VAL A 424 13.19 22.38 -6.34
N MET A 425 14.09 22.92 -7.17
CA MET A 425 14.70 22.17 -8.26
C MET A 425 15.42 20.93 -7.73
N ASP A 426 15.17 19.79 -8.40
CA ASP A 426 15.93 18.56 -8.23
C ASP A 426 17.28 18.66 -8.97
N PRO A 427 18.43 18.68 -8.28
CA PRO A 427 19.73 18.80 -8.93
C PRO A 427 20.29 17.46 -9.41
N SER A 428 19.57 16.33 -9.29
CA SER A 428 20.02 15.01 -9.76
C SER A 428 20.49 14.99 -11.23
N PRO A 429 19.86 15.73 -12.18
CA PRO A 429 20.36 15.82 -13.56
C PRO A 429 21.74 16.50 -13.70
N MET A 430 22.19 17.24 -12.68
CA MET A 430 23.50 17.89 -12.62
C MET A 430 24.52 16.95 -11.98
N GLY A 431 24.79 15.83 -12.66
CA GLY A 431 25.65 14.75 -12.16
C GLY A 431 27.06 15.19 -11.75
N GLU A 432 27.54 16.32 -12.28
CA GLU A 432 28.79 16.95 -11.85
C GLU A 432 28.82 17.36 -10.37
N TYR A 433 27.66 17.55 -9.72
CA TYR A 433 27.59 17.90 -8.31
C TYR A 433 27.37 16.71 -7.38
N GLY A 434 27.14 15.50 -7.92
CA GLY A 434 27.08 14.26 -7.15
C GLY A 434 25.88 14.13 -6.21
N TYR A 435 24.81 14.93 -6.39
CA TYR A 435 23.59 14.76 -5.60
C TYR A 435 22.94 13.40 -5.84
N GLY A 436 22.47 12.75 -4.78
CA GLY A 436 21.89 11.40 -4.82
C GLY A 436 22.88 10.25 -5.05
N THR A 437 24.15 10.54 -5.34
CA THR A 437 25.20 9.54 -5.58
C THR A 437 26.33 9.61 -4.56
N LEU A 438 26.76 10.81 -4.19
CA LEU A 438 27.77 11.04 -3.16
C LEU A 438 27.07 11.26 -1.80
N PRO A 439 27.53 10.61 -0.72
CA PRO A 439 27.01 10.88 0.61
C PRO A 439 27.32 12.33 1.01
N ASN A 440 26.45 12.94 1.82
CA ASN A 440 26.64 14.30 2.36
C ASN A 440 26.66 15.44 1.33
N VAL A 441 26.22 15.19 0.10
CA VAL A 441 25.77 16.24 -0.83
C VAL A 441 24.27 16.44 -0.63
N VAL A 442 23.88 17.59 -0.08
CA VAL A 442 22.50 17.92 0.28
C VAL A 442 22.03 19.19 -0.42
N THR A 443 20.74 19.32 -0.65
CA THR A 443 20.12 20.57 -1.11
C THR A 443 20.00 21.59 0.03
N ASN A 444 19.78 22.84 -0.33
CA ASN A 444 19.50 23.91 0.62
C ASN A 444 18.28 23.63 1.50
N LEU A 445 17.23 22.98 0.99
CA LEU A 445 16.02 22.70 1.78
C LEU A 445 16.23 21.51 2.72
N GLU A 446 16.97 20.48 2.31
CA GLU A 446 17.37 19.40 3.21
C GLU A 446 18.25 19.94 4.34
N PHE A 447 19.20 20.83 4.02
CA PHE A 447 20.04 21.49 5.01
C PHE A 447 19.22 22.33 6.00
N GLU A 448 18.17 23.03 5.55
CA GLU A 448 17.22 23.72 6.44
C GLU A 448 16.53 22.76 7.40
N ARG A 449 16.15 21.56 6.93
CA ARG A 449 15.57 20.55 7.81
C ARG A 449 16.56 20.08 8.87
N LEU A 450 17.84 19.94 8.54
CA LEU A 450 18.88 19.63 9.53
C LEU A 450 19.06 20.76 10.57
N CYS A 451 18.98 22.01 10.11
CA CYS A 451 19.08 23.18 10.98
C CYS A 451 17.82 23.40 11.83
N ASN A 452 16.68 22.83 11.47
CA ASN A 452 15.44 23.13 12.16
C ASN A 452 15.35 22.38 13.51
N ALA A 453 14.96 23.08 14.58
CA ALA A 453 14.86 22.49 15.93
C ALA A 453 13.83 21.35 16.02
N THR A 454 12.77 21.39 15.20
CA THR A 454 11.80 20.28 15.03
C THR A 454 12.11 19.46 13.77
N GLY A 455 13.35 19.55 13.29
CA GLY A 455 13.91 18.76 12.20
C GLY A 455 14.25 17.33 12.61
N PRO A 456 14.57 16.46 11.64
CA PRO A 456 14.93 15.06 11.90
C PRO A 456 16.17 14.89 12.80
N THR A 457 17.00 15.92 12.93
CA THR A 457 18.19 15.95 13.78
C THR A 457 18.06 16.89 14.97
N ALA A 458 16.83 17.33 15.29
CA ALA A 458 16.53 18.27 16.38
C ALA A 458 17.41 19.54 16.34
N GLY A 459 17.70 20.05 15.14
CA GLY A 459 18.47 21.26 14.91
C GLY A 459 19.99 21.07 14.91
N LYS A 460 20.49 19.84 15.03
CA LYS A 460 21.90 19.50 14.92
C LYS A 460 22.29 19.26 13.46
N ILE A 461 23.34 19.92 12.99
CA ILE A 461 23.86 19.75 11.63
C ILE A 461 24.82 18.56 11.65
N LEU A 462 24.38 17.40 11.14
CA LEU A 462 25.09 16.13 11.21
C LEU A 462 25.31 15.56 9.81
N LEU A 463 26.44 14.86 9.66
CA LEU A 463 26.73 14.04 8.49
C LEU A 463 25.89 12.76 8.52
N ARG A 464 25.58 12.20 7.36
CA ARG A 464 25.11 10.82 7.26
C ARG A 464 26.28 9.85 7.33
N ASP A 465 26.14 8.83 8.16
CA ASP A 465 26.90 7.59 8.06
C ASP A 465 25.96 6.47 7.59
N GLY A 466 26.47 5.37 7.04
CA GLY A 466 25.66 4.32 6.40
C GLY A 466 24.49 3.72 7.22
N ALA A 467 24.41 3.98 8.54
CA ALA A 467 23.34 3.51 9.42
C ALA A 467 22.47 4.65 10.03
N GLY A 468 22.81 5.92 9.85
CA GLY A 468 22.06 7.04 10.43
C GLY A 468 22.77 8.39 10.40
N TRP A 469 22.61 9.17 11.48
CA TRP A 469 23.28 10.45 11.67
C TRP A 469 24.58 10.27 12.46
N GLY A 470 25.69 10.68 11.87
CA GLY A 470 27.01 10.67 12.48
C GLY A 470 27.35 12.00 13.16
N GLN A 471 28.61 12.40 13.05
CA GLN A 471 29.15 13.61 13.67
C GLN A 471 28.84 14.90 12.89
N ALA A 472 29.06 16.04 13.54
CA ALA A 472 28.96 17.35 12.89
C ALA A 472 30.12 17.56 11.89
N PRO A 473 29.88 18.27 10.77
CA PRO A 473 30.94 18.53 9.78
C PRO A 473 31.91 19.59 10.29
N ARG A 474 33.21 19.38 10.05
CA ARG A 474 34.29 20.35 10.30
C ARG A 474 34.57 21.24 9.10
N ARG A 475 34.27 20.77 7.89
CA ARG A 475 34.48 21.50 6.63
C ARG A 475 33.25 21.38 5.74
N VAL A 476 32.66 22.52 5.36
CA VAL A 476 31.42 22.57 4.57
C VAL A 476 31.58 23.51 3.38
N ALA A 477 31.22 23.03 2.18
CA ALA A 477 31.08 23.87 1.00
C ALA A 477 29.62 24.22 0.73
N ILE A 478 29.33 25.48 0.44
CA ILE A 478 28.02 25.97 0.02
C ILE A 478 28.15 26.48 -1.42
N LEU A 479 27.45 25.81 -2.34
CA LEU A 479 27.54 26.09 -3.78
C LEU A 479 26.34 26.91 -4.22
N HIS A 480 26.60 28.10 -4.77
CA HIS A 480 25.56 29.02 -5.24
C HIS A 480 25.14 28.71 -6.67
N CYS A 481 23.98 29.23 -7.06
CA CYS A 481 23.49 29.19 -8.44
C CYS A 481 23.39 27.77 -9.02
N ILE A 482 22.97 26.78 -8.21
CA ILE A 482 22.76 25.42 -8.71
C ILE A 482 21.44 25.43 -9.49
N GLY A 483 21.55 25.28 -10.81
CA GLY A 483 20.42 25.33 -11.75
C GLY A 483 19.82 26.71 -12.02
N SER A 484 20.26 27.77 -11.34
CA SER A 484 19.92 29.17 -11.64
C SER A 484 21.05 29.86 -12.38
N ARG A 485 20.71 30.87 -13.20
CA ARG A 485 21.65 31.57 -14.08
C ARG A 485 22.45 30.59 -14.93
N ASP A 486 21.75 29.57 -15.42
CA ASP A 486 22.28 28.46 -16.18
C ASP A 486 21.46 28.30 -17.46
N LYS A 487 22.09 28.45 -18.63
CA LYS A 487 21.39 28.37 -19.92
C LYS A 487 20.82 26.96 -20.20
N LYS A 488 21.38 25.92 -19.56
CA LYS A 488 20.90 24.54 -19.74
C LYS A 488 19.64 24.26 -18.91
N TYR A 489 19.49 24.94 -17.78
CA TYR A 489 18.38 24.77 -16.85
C TYR A 489 17.56 26.07 -16.81
N HIS A 490 17.84 26.98 -15.87
CA HIS A 490 17.10 28.23 -15.74
C HIS A 490 18.00 29.46 -15.93
N ALA A 491 17.69 30.27 -16.94
CA ALA A 491 18.44 31.49 -17.24
C ALA A 491 18.25 32.59 -16.17
N TYR A 492 17.17 32.54 -15.40
CA TYR A 492 16.86 33.52 -14.35
C TYR A 492 17.65 33.28 -13.05
N CYS A 493 17.60 34.27 -12.16
CA CYS A 493 18.16 34.15 -10.81
C CYS A 493 17.04 33.83 -9.81
N SER A 494 17.26 32.83 -8.95
CA SER A 494 16.32 32.49 -7.87
C SER A 494 16.26 33.49 -6.72
N ARG A 495 17.06 34.56 -6.79
CA ARG A 495 17.01 35.79 -5.97
C ARG A 495 17.31 35.65 -4.47
N THR A 496 17.02 34.51 -3.86
CA THR A 496 17.12 34.26 -2.41
C THR A 496 18.37 33.45 -2.03
N CYS A 497 18.98 32.75 -2.99
CA CYS A 497 20.03 31.78 -2.74
C CYS A 497 21.30 32.35 -2.11
N CYS A 498 21.72 33.54 -2.51
CA CYS A 498 22.85 34.20 -1.88
C CYS A 498 22.60 34.46 -0.38
N MET A 499 21.37 34.85 -0.02
CA MET A 499 21.04 35.22 1.36
C MET A 499 20.87 34.00 2.26
N TYR A 500 20.16 32.96 1.82
CA TYR A 500 20.06 31.75 2.64
C TYR A 500 21.41 31.02 2.74
N ALA A 501 22.29 31.12 1.73
CA ALA A 501 23.65 30.58 1.81
C ALA A 501 24.48 31.29 2.90
N LEU A 502 24.41 32.63 2.98
CA LEU A 502 25.02 33.38 4.08
C LEU A 502 24.40 33.00 5.43
N LYS A 503 23.08 32.80 5.46
CA LYS A 503 22.38 32.32 6.66
C LYS A 503 22.90 30.95 7.10
N TYR A 504 23.09 30.02 6.16
CA TYR A 504 23.64 28.69 6.47
C TYR A 504 25.06 28.76 6.97
N ALA A 505 25.89 29.62 6.38
CA ALA A 505 27.25 29.83 6.84
C ALA A 505 27.28 30.37 8.28
N HIS A 506 26.43 31.35 8.59
CA HIS A 506 26.24 31.85 9.95
C HIS A 506 25.77 30.75 10.91
N LEU A 507 24.75 29.97 10.52
CA LEU A 507 24.21 28.89 11.34
C LEU A 507 25.22 27.76 11.60
N LEU A 508 26.11 27.47 10.65
CA LEU A 508 27.20 26.53 10.85
C LEU A 508 28.15 27.05 11.94
N LYS A 509 28.56 28.31 11.85
CA LYS A 509 29.43 28.95 12.86
C LYS A 509 28.78 28.99 14.25
N ASP A 510 27.49 29.30 14.30
CA ASP A 510 26.72 29.41 15.55
C ASP A 510 26.47 28.05 16.22
N ARG A 511 26.09 27.02 15.44
CA ARG A 511 25.59 25.75 15.99
C ARG A 511 26.59 24.62 16.02
N VAL A 512 27.53 24.59 15.09
CA VAL A 512 28.60 23.58 15.07
C VAL A 512 29.81 24.08 15.86
N GLY A 513 30.09 25.38 15.78
CA GLY A 513 31.17 26.06 16.49
C GLY A 513 32.01 26.93 15.56
N HIS A 514 32.73 27.89 16.13
CA HIS A 514 33.49 28.87 15.34
C HIS A 514 34.62 28.28 14.49
N ASP A 515 35.13 27.10 14.86
CA ASP A 515 36.23 26.41 14.19
C ASP A 515 35.81 25.71 12.88
N VAL A 516 34.51 25.54 12.62
CA VAL A 516 34.04 24.94 11.36
C VAL A 516 34.49 25.79 10.17
N GLU A 517 35.13 25.18 9.18
CA GLU A 517 35.55 25.87 7.96
C GLU A 517 34.39 25.86 6.96
N VAL A 518 33.89 27.05 6.61
CA VAL A 518 32.79 27.20 5.66
C VAL A 518 33.29 27.91 4.41
N TYR A 519 32.99 27.35 3.25
CA TYR A 519 33.40 27.84 1.94
C TYR A 519 32.17 28.18 1.09
N ASN A 520 32.01 29.45 0.72
CA ASN A 520 30.96 29.90 -0.20
C ASN A 520 31.52 30.05 -1.61
N PHE A 521 31.02 29.26 -2.55
CA PHE A 521 31.40 29.32 -3.97
C PHE A 521 30.32 30.07 -4.76
N TYR A 522 30.63 31.29 -5.20
CA TYR A 522 29.64 32.21 -5.78
C TYR A 522 30.13 32.87 -7.08
N ILE A 523 29.20 33.40 -7.87
CA ILE A 523 29.51 34.24 -9.04
C ILE A 523 29.45 35.72 -8.65
N ASP A 524 28.28 36.12 -8.13
CA ASP A 524 28.00 37.44 -7.57
C ASP A 524 27.19 37.26 -6.27
N MET A 525 27.44 38.09 -5.26
CA MET A 525 26.61 38.15 -4.06
C MET A 525 25.48 39.14 -4.27
N ARG A 526 24.23 38.64 -4.38
CA ARG A 526 23.04 39.47 -4.65
C ARG A 526 22.32 39.85 -3.36
N CYS A 527 22.97 40.66 -2.55
CA CYS A 527 22.50 41.12 -1.22
C CYS A 527 21.73 42.45 -1.31
N PHE A 528 20.64 42.50 -2.09
CA PHE A 528 19.99 43.76 -2.49
C PHE A 528 18.94 44.32 -1.50
N GLY A 529 18.53 43.54 -0.50
CA GLY A 529 17.53 43.94 0.49
C GLY A 529 18.10 44.82 1.62
N LYS A 530 17.23 45.43 2.42
CA LYS A 530 17.65 46.22 3.59
C LYS A 530 18.35 45.32 4.61
N GLY A 531 19.58 45.65 4.99
CA GLY A 531 20.37 44.86 5.94
C GLY A 531 21.09 43.65 5.32
N TYR A 532 20.96 43.42 4.01
CA TYR A 532 21.49 42.20 3.39
C TYR A 532 22.99 42.28 3.14
N GLU A 533 23.48 43.45 2.71
CA GLU A 533 24.91 43.71 2.55
C GLU A 533 25.62 43.71 3.92
N GLU A 534 25.00 44.30 4.93
CA GLU A 534 25.49 44.30 6.30
C GLU A 534 25.58 42.86 6.86
N PHE A 535 24.63 41.99 6.47
CA PHE A 535 24.68 40.59 6.82
C PHE A 535 25.83 39.84 6.10
N LEU A 536 26.09 40.16 4.83
CA LEU A 536 27.27 39.65 4.12
C LEU A 536 28.58 40.03 4.84
N VAL A 537 28.73 41.31 5.19
CA VAL A 537 29.92 41.81 5.92
C VAL A 537 30.07 41.10 7.26
N ARG A 538 28.97 40.90 7.99
CA ARG A 538 28.98 40.14 9.23
C ARG A 538 29.44 38.69 9.03
N THR A 539 28.87 37.98 8.05
CA THR A 539 29.25 36.59 7.77
C THR A 539 30.72 36.47 7.35
N GLN A 540 31.27 37.47 6.64
CA GLN A 540 32.72 37.54 6.35
C GLN A 540 33.54 37.70 7.64
N ALA A 541 33.12 38.56 8.55
CA ALA A 541 33.78 38.77 9.85
C ALA A 541 33.74 37.52 10.75
N GLU A 542 32.77 36.61 10.55
CA GLU A 542 32.69 35.31 11.22
C GLU A 542 33.70 34.27 10.68
N GLY A 543 34.55 34.65 9.72
CA GLY A 543 35.63 33.81 9.19
C GLY A 543 35.19 32.83 8.10
N VAL A 544 34.08 33.13 7.41
CA VAL A 544 33.60 32.36 6.26
C VAL A 544 34.43 32.68 5.03
N ARG A 545 34.89 31.65 4.31
CA ARG A 545 35.73 31.81 3.11
C ARG A 545 34.87 32.06 1.88
N MET A 546 34.98 33.25 1.33
CA MET A 546 34.22 33.67 0.15
C MET A 546 35.06 33.46 -1.12
N ILE A 547 34.68 32.49 -1.95
CA ILE A 547 35.38 32.14 -3.19
C ILE A 547 34.54 32.57 -4.39
N ARG A 548 35.06 33.55 -5.15
CA ARG A 548 34.40 34.00 -6.39
C ARG A 548 34.74 33.04 -7.52
N GLY A 549 33.93 31.99 -7.64
CA GLY A 549 34.03 30.95 -8.64
C GLY A 549 32.84 30.00 -8.56
N LYS A 550 32.15 29.77 -9.68
CA LYS A 550 31.13 28.71 -9.74
C LYS A 550 31.85 27.37 -9.63
N ALA A 551 31.41 26.51 -8.71
CA ALA A 551 31.94 25.16 -8.61
C ALA A 551 31.71 24.40 -9.92
N SER A 552 32.77 23.77 -10.41
CA SER A 552 32.76 22.99 -11.65
C SER A 552 32.29 21.56 -11.42
N ARG A 553 32.67 20.96 -10.28
CA ARG A 553 32.34 19.56 -9.93
C ARG A 553 32.57 19.28 -8.45
N VAL A 554 31.86 18.27 -7.94
CA VAL A 554 32.11 17.59 -6.67
C VAL A 554 32.49 16.13 -6.95
N ARG A 555 33.50 15.62 -6.27
CA ARG A 555 33.89 14.20 -6.34
C ARG A 555 34.42 13.72 -5.00
N VAL A 556 34.69 12.43 -4.87
CA VAL A 556 35.45 11.91 -3.72
C VAL A 556 36.89 12.40 -3.81
N CYS A 557 37.43 12.91 -2.71
CA CYS A 557 38.80 13.36 -2.59
C CYS A 557 39.76 12.19 -2.84
N ALA A 558 40.78 12.42 -3.66
CA ALA A 558 41.80 11.44 -3.99
C ALA A 558 43.07 11.57 -3.13
N ASP A 559 43.10 12.55 -2.23
CA ASP A 559 44.23 12.79 -1.33
C ASP A 559 44.26 11.72 -0.23
N PRO A 560 45.33 10.91 -0.13
CA PRO A 560 45.44 9.89 0.91
C PRO A 560 45.61 10.44 2.33
N GLU A 561 45.91 11.74 2.50
CA GLU A 561 45.96 12.38 3.82
C GLU A 561 44.56 12.70 4.38
N GLU A 562 43.54 12.71 3.51
CA GLU A 562 42.16 12.97 3.88
C GLU A 562 41.42 11.69 4.31
N ALA A 563 40.43 11.85 5.20
CA ALA A 563 39.63 10.71 5.65
C ALA A 563 38.89 10.05 4.47
N PRO A 564 38.79 8.70 4.43
CA PRO A 564 38.06 8.00 3.38
C PRO A 564 36.62 8.52 3.23
N GLY A 565 36.22 8.83 2.01
CA GLY A 565 34.89 9.38 1.71
C GLY A 565 34.76 10.91 1.84
N THR A 566 35.84 11.63 2.17
CA THR A 566 35.89 13.10 2.10
C THR A 566 35.56 13.56 0.68
N LEU A 567 34.76 14.61 0.55
CA LEU A 567 34.40 15.21 -0.73
C LEU A 567 35.42 16.26 -1.15
N GLU A 568 35.60 16.50 -2.43
CA GLU A 568 36.45 17.55 -2.99
C GLU A 568 35.64 18.40 -3.95
N VAL A 569 35.60 19.71 -3.70
CA VAL A 569 34.99 20.71 -4.59
C VAL A 569 36.07 21.32 -5.47
N ILE A 570 35.86 21.28 -6.79
CA ILE A 570 36.77 21.86 -7.78
C ILE A 570 36.13 23.14 -8.34
N ALA A 571 36.84 24.27 -8.22
CA ALA A 571 36.39 25.55 -8.75
C ALA A 571 37.59 26.41 -9.16
N GLU A 572 37.39 27.38 -10.04
CA GLU A 572 38.38 28.44 -10.29
C GLU A 572 38.09 29.61 -9.36
N ASP A 573 39.07 30.05 -8.57
CA ASP A 573 39.01 31.36 -7.93
C ASP A 573 39.34 32.42 -8.97
N THR A 574 38.30 33.09 -9.48
CA THR A 574 38.43 34.07 -10.56
C THR A 574 39.14 35.35 -10.12
N LEU A 575 39.21 35.64 -8.81
CA LEU A 575 39.95 36.79 -8.29
C LEU A 575 41.44 36.48 -8.17
N ALA A 576 41.77 35.26 -7.72
CA ALA A 576 43.15 34.81 -7.60
C ALA A 576 43.70 34.13 -8.86
N GLN A 577 42.88 33.97 -9.91
CA GLN A 577 43.20 33.30 -11.18
C GLN A 577 43.85 31.92 -11.00
N ARG A 578 43.31 31.13 -10.08
CA ARG A 578 43.86 29.80 -9.77
C ARG A 578 42.77 28.75 -9.62
N LEU A 579 43.10 27.53 -10.04
CA LEU A 579 42.26 26.37 -9.79
C LEU A 579 42.37 25.96 -8.31
N LEU A 580 41.22 25.85 -7.64
CA LEU A 580 41.07 25.37 -6.28
C LEU A 580 40.51 23.96 -6.25
N ARG A 581 41.02 23.19 -5.31
CA ARG A 581 40.55 21.86 -4.92
C ARG A 581 40.39 21.89 -3.41
N VAL A 582 39.14 21.86 -2.94
CA VAL A 582 38.82 22.10 -1.53
C VAL A 582 38.22 20.83 -0.93
N PRO A 583 38.93 20.13 -0.02
CA PRO A 583 38.37 18.98 0.70
C PRO A 583 37.33 19.43 1.74
N VAL A 584 36.17 18.80 1.73
CA VAL A 584 35.04 19.08 2.62
C VAL A 584 34.31 17.80 3.00
N GLU A 585 33.60 17.84 4.13
CA GLU A 585 32.84 16.69 4.65
C GLU A 585 31.35 16.78 4.25
N MET A 586 30.86 17.99 3.94
CA MET A 586 29.49 18.23 3.46
C MET A 586 29.49 19.27 2.34
N VAL A 587 28.61 19.07 1.36
CA VAL A 587 28.33 20.05 0.30
C VAL A 587 26.84 20.41 0.32
N VAL A 588 26.54 21.70 0.39
CA VAL A 588 25.18 22.24 0.33
C VAL A 588 24.95 22.89 -1.03
N LEU A 589 24.00 22.36 -1.79
CA LEU A 589 23.60 22.84 -3.11
C LEU A 589 22.48 23.87 -2.97
N CYS A 590 22.73 25.12 -3.33
CA CYS A 590 21.71 26.17 -3.34
C CYS A 590 20.96 26.11 -4.67
N THR A 591 19.93 25.25 -4.73
CA THR A 591 19.18 24.93 -5.95
C THR A 591 18.19 26.02 -6.34
N ALA A 592 17.76 25.98 -7.60
CA ALA A 592 16.81 26.95 -8.14
C ALA A 592 15.41 26.82 -7.51
N MET A 593 14.70 27.93 -7.41
CA MET A 593 13.26 27.96 -7.21
C MET A 593 12.59 27.74 -8.56
N GLU A 594 11.71 26.77 -8.66
CA GLU A 594 10.93 26.46 -9.87
C GLU A 594 9.45 26.76 -9.65
N PRO A 595 8.69 27.09 -10.71
CA PRO A 595 7.24 27.07 -10.62
C PRO A 595 6.78 25.66 -10.19
N ARG A 596 5.69 25.57 -9.43
CA ARG A 596 5.17 24.27 -9.01
C ARG A 596 4.84 23.39 -10.20
N ARG A 597 4.96 22.08 -10.05
CA ARG A 597 4.61 21.08 -11.07
C ARG A 597 3.18 21.22 -11.60
N ASP A 598 2.24 21.70 -10.77
CA ASP A 598 0.83 21.91 -11.11
C ASP A 598 0.50 23.33 -11.62
N THR A 599 1.49 24.21 -11.81
CA THR A 599 1.30 25.61 -12.21
C THR A 599 0.43 25.75 -13.47
N GLN A 600 0.67 24.93 -14.50
CA GLN A 600 -0.12 24.95 -15.74
C GLN A 600 -1.58 24.51 -15.54
N GLN A 601 -1.85 23.60 -14.60
CA GLN A 601 -3.22 23.18 -14.28
C GLN A 601 -3.96 24.30 -13.53
N VAL A 602 -3.30 24.93 -12.56
CA VAL A 602 -3.83 26.08 -11.83
C VAL A 602 -4.07 27.27 -12.77
N ALA A 603 -3.14 27.51 -13.70
CA ALA A 603 -3.27 28.53 -14.74
C ALA A 603 -4.55 28.34 -15.56
N ARG A 604 -4.79 27.11 -16.04
CA ARG A 604 -6.01 26.75 -16.78
C ARG A 604 -7.27 26.88 -15.94
N LEU A 605 -7.23 26.45 -14.68
CA LEU A 605 -8.38 26.50 -13.77
C LEU A 605 -8.88 27.93 -13.54
N PHE A 606 -7.96 28.87 -13.36
CA PHE A 606 -8.29 30.27 -13.08
C PHE A 606 -8.20 31.19 -14.31
N GLY A 607 -7.92 30.62 -15.49
CA GLY A 607 -7.79 31.37 -16.74
C GLY A 607 -6.66 32.41 -16.74
N ILE A 608 -5.55 32.14 -16.05
CA ILE A 608 -4.38 33.04 -15.99
C ILE A 608 -3.22 32.50 -16.84
N THR A 609 -2.24 33.35 -17.15
CA THR A 609 -1.10 33.02 -18.02
C THR A 609 0.19 32.83 -17.22
N THR A 610 1.17 32.16 -17.84
CA THR A 610 2.52 31.99 -17.29
C THR A 610 3.55 32.69 -18.17
N GLY A 611 4.60 33.23 -17.54
CA GLY A 611 5.75 33.81 -18.23
C GLY A 611 6.65 32.77 -18.89
N GLN A 612 7.71 33.25 -19.56
CA GLN A 612 8.73 32.38 -20.18
C GLN A 612 9.57 31.61 -19.15
N ASP A 613 9.61 32.10 -17.92
CA ASP A 613 10.23 31.46 -16.76
C ASP A 613 9.32 30.41 -16.10
N GLY A 614 8.08 30.27 -16.58
CA GLY A 614 7.10 29.29 -16.14
C GLY A 614 6.31 29.69 -14.89
N PHE A 615 6.59 30.83 -14.27
CA PHE A 615 5.81 31.38 -13.15
C PHE A 615 4.55 32.10 -13.67
N PHE A 616 3.59 32.42 -12.79
CA PHE A 616 2.41 33.18 -13.20
C PHE A 616 2.77 34.60 -13.61
N LEU A 617 2.19 35.04 -14.72
CA LEU A 617 2.44 36.35 -15.31
C LEU A 617 1.52 37.40 -14.68
N GLU A 618 2.11 38.47 -14.16
CA GLU A 618 1.37 39.67 -13.78
C GLU A 618 0.91 40.47 -15.00
N GLU A 619 -0.13 41.29 -14.82
CA GLU A 619 -0.68 42.14 -15.89
C GLU A 619 0.34 43.18 -16.37
N HIS A 620 1.03 43.82 -15.43
CA HIS A 620 2.11 44.74 -15.77
C HIS A 620 3.18 44.80 -14.67
N PRO A 621 4.47 44.60 -14.98
CA PRO A 621 5.53 44.46 -13.97
C PRO A 621 5.69 45.61 -12.97
N LYS A 622 5.19 46.80 -13.32
CA LYS A 622 5.32 48.03 -12.49
C LYS A 622 3.99 48.63 -12.04
N LEU A 623 2.95 48.51 -12.85
CA LEU A 623 1.68 49.20 -12.63
C LEU A 623 0.68 48.27 -11.95
N GLU A 624 0.72 47.00 -12.31
CA GLU A 624 -0.21 45.98 -11.86
C GLU A 624 0.57 44.68 -11.49
N PRO A 625 1.51 44.75 -10.53
CA PRO A 625 2.46 43.66 -10.26
C PRO A 625 1.86 42.45 -9.53
N VAL A 626 0.60 42.54 -9.10
CA VAL A 626 -0.14 41.47 -8.41
C VAL A 626 -1.46 41.12 -9.11
N SER A 627 -1.85 41.88 -10.12
CA SER A 627 -3.05 41.62 -10.92
C SER A 627 -2.69 40.71 -12.08
N THR A 628 -3.67 39.99 -12.62
CA THR A 628 -3.52 39.17 -13.82
C THR A 628 -4.45 39.67 -14.91
N ALA A 629 -4.27 39.17 -16.13
CA ALA A 629 -5.17 39.45 -17.26
C ALA A 629 -6.64 39.04 -16.98
N THR A 630 -6.85 38.12 -16.04
CA THR A 630 -8.18 37.74 -15.59
C THR A 630 -8.60 38.58 -14.41
N ALA A 631 -9.45 39.57 -14.70
CA ALA A 631 -10.05 40.44 -13.67
C ALA A 631 -10.66 39.61 -12.52
N GLY A 632 -10.35 39.99 -11.29
CA GLY A 632 -10.76 39.26 -10.08
C GLY A 632 -9.82 38.15 -9.64
N VAL A 633 -8.80 37.82 -10.45
CA VAL A 633 -7.74 36.87 -10.08
C VAL A 633 -6.41 37.60 -9.91
N PHE A 634 -5.83 37.47 -8.74
CA PHE A 634 -4.56 38.09 -8.33
C PHE A 634 -3.51 37.02 -8.02
N VAL A 635 -2.24 37.39 -8.04
CA VAL A 635 -1.11 36.53 -7.69
C VAL A 635 -0.30 37.13 -6.53
N ALA A 636 0.19 36.28 -5.64
CA ALA A 636 1.02 36.72 -4.52
C ALA A 636 2.08 35.69 -4.14
N GLY A 637 3.30 36.17 -3.87
CA GLY A 637 4.38 35.34 -3.37
C GLY A 637 5.16 34.63 -4.47
N ALA A 638 5.86 33.55 -4.10
CA ALA A 638 6.84 32.90 -4.97
C ALA A 638 6.26 32.27 -6.26
N CYS A 639 4.93 32.09 -6.36
CA CYS A 639 4.31 31.57 -7.57
C CYS A 639 4.32 32.57 -8.74
N GLN A 640 4.54 33.86 -8.49
CA GLN A 640 4.69 34.89 -9.54
C GLN A 640 6.15 35.06 -9.99
N SER A 641 7.12 34.80 -9.10
CA SER A 641 8.56 34.82 -9.41
C SER A 641 9.37 34.47 -8.16
N PRO A 642 10.65 34.04 -8.29
CA PRO A 642 11.52 33.83 -7.14
C PRO A 642 11.70 35.09 -6.29
N LYS A 643 11.38 35.01 -5.00
CA LYS A 643 11.45 36.13 -4.06
C LYS A 643 11.55 35.66 -2.61
N ASP A 644 11.96 36.57 -1.73
CA ASP A 644 12.08 36.28 -0.30
C ASP A 644 10.76 36.50 0.46
N ILE A 645 10.81 36.28 1.78
CA ILE A 645 9.65 36.39 2.66
C ILE A 645 9.14 37.83 2.73
N PRO A 646 9.96 38.88 2.97
CA PRO A 646 9.49 40.26 2.98
C PRO A 646 8.73 40.65 1.71
N ASP A 647 9.26 40.34 0.53
CA ASP A 647 8.61 40.66 -0.74
C ASP A 647 7.32 39.86 -0.94
N SER A 648 7.30 38.59 -0.53
CA SER A 648 6.09 37.76 -0.58
C SER A 648 4.98 38.31 0.31
N VAL A 649 5.32 38.77 1.52
CA VAL A 649 4.38 39.40 2.46
C VAL A 649 3.89 40.74 1.92
N ALA A 650 4.77 41.53 1.30
CA ALA A 650 4.38 42.78 0.66
C ALA A 650 3.41 42.55 -0.52
N GLN A 651 3.68 41.57 -1.39
CA GLN A 651 2.77 41.17 -2.46
C GLN A 651 1.43 40.66 -1.94
N ALA A 652 1.42 39.87 -0.86
CA ALA A 652 0.17 39.41 -0.26
C ALA A 652 -0.70 40.58 0.23
N LYS A 653 -0.10 41.61 0.84
CA LYS A 653 -0.80 42.85 1.24
C LYS A 653 -1.34 43.61 0.03
N ALA A 654 -0.56 43.72 -1.04
CA ALA A 654 -0.99 44.37 -2.27
C ALA A 654 -2.16 43.61 -2.93
N ALA A 655 -2.07 42.30 -3.08
CA ALA A 655 -3.14 41.46 -3.65
C ALA A 655 -4.43 41.55 -2.81
N ALA A 656 -4.31 41.52 -1.47
CA ALA A 656 -5.45 41.70 -0.58
C ALA A 656 -6.10 43.09 -0.74
N SER A 657 -5.31 44.15 -0.89
CA SER A 657 -5.81 45.50 -1.14
C SER A 657 -6.55 45.60 -2.47
N MET A 658 -6.03 44.99 -3.54
CA MET A 658 -6.66 45.00 -4.87
C MET A 658 -7.96 44.18 -4.88
N ALA A 659 -7.95 43.00 -4.25
CA ALA A 659 -9.15 42.20 -4.06
C ALA A 659 -10.22 42.95 -3.25
N GLN A 660 -9.81 43.62 -2.16
CA GLN A 660 -10.73 44.42 -1.35
C GLN A 660 -11.30 45.60 -2.13
N ALA A 661 -10.49 46.30 -2.93
CA ALA A 661 -10.97 47.41 -3.76
C ALA A 661 -12.04 46.94 -4.76
N LEU A 662 -11.82 45.79 -5.41
CA LEU A 662 -12.77 45.17 -6.33
C LEU A 662 -14.08 44.76 -5.63
N ILE A 663 -13.98 44.12 -4.46
CA ILE A 663 -15.17 43.66 -3.72
C ILE A 663 -15.97 44.86 -3.19
N SER A 664 -15.27 45.91 -2.74
CA SER A 664 -15.89 47.10 -2.13
C SER A 664 -16.65 47.95 -3.14
N SER A 665 -16.27 47.92 -4.42
CA SER A 665 -16.96 48.72 -5.46
C SER A 665 -18.39 48.25 -5.73
N ARG A 666 -18.74 46.99 -5.40
CA ARG A 666 -20.03 46.31 -5.66
C ARG A 666 -20.49 46.26 -7.12
N GLN A 667 -19.78 46.95 -8.01
CA GLN A 667 -20.01 47.04 -9.44
C GLN A 667 -18.65 46.96 -10.13
N VAL A 668 -18.60 46.22 -11.23
CA VAL A 668 -17.42 46.10 -12.09
C VAL A 668 -17.75 46.70 -13.45
N GLN A 669 -16.86 47.55 -13.94
CA GLN A 669 -16.94 48.00 -15.33
C GLN A 669 -16.31 46.92 -16.20
N VAL A 670 -17.13 46.33 -17.06
CA VAL A 670 -16.69 45.32 -18.03
C VAL A 670 -16.47 46.01 -19.36
N SER A 671 -15.40 45.63 -20.06
CA SER A 671 -15.15 46.16 -21.39
C SER A 671 -16.33 45.83 -22.32
N PRO A 672 -16.85 46.79 -23.11
CA PRO A 672 -17.98 46.55 -24.01
C PRO A 672 -17.60 45.71 -25.24
N ILE A 673 -16.32 45.35 -25.41
CA ILE A 673 -15.83 44.50 -26.52
C ILE A 673 -16.22 43.02 -26.35
N THR A 674 -17.39 42.71 -25.83
CA THR A 674 -17.82 41.33 -25.60
C THR A 674 -18.33 40.67 -26.88
N SER A 675 -18.22 39.35 -26.93
CA SER A 675 -18.92 38.54 -27.92
C SER A 675 -20.43 38.53 -27.67
N SER A 676 -21.22 38.49 -28.73
CA SER A 676 -22.67 38.31 -28.70
C SER A 676 -23.07 37.21 -29.69
N ILE A 677 -24.10 36.44 -29.38
CA ILE A 677 -24.62 35.40 -30.27
C ILE A 677 -26.05 35.76 -30.64
N ASP A 678 -26.30 35.89 -31.94
CA ASP A 678 -27.64 36.13 -32.48
C ASP A 678 -28.48 34.85 -32.40
N PRO A 679 -29.56 34.82 -31.59
CA PRO A 679 -30.36 33.61 -31.40
C PRO A 679 -31.13 33.19 -32.66
N ASP A 680 -31.41 34.12 -33.58
CA ASP A 680 -32.17 33.82 -34.79
C ASP A 680 -31.31 33.15 -35.88
N VAL A 681 -29.98 33.28 -35.76
CA VAL A 681 -28.98 32.70 -36.68
C VAL A 681 -28.24 31.51 -36.04
N CYS A 682 -28.26 31.40 -34.72
CA CYS A 682 -27.56 30.35 -33.99
C CYS A 682 -28.20 28.98 -34.24
N ILE A 683 -27.39 28.01 -34.67
CA ILE A 683 -27.83 26.62 -34.90
C ILE A 683 -27.55 25.68 -33.72
N GLY A 684 -27.14 26.22 -32.56
CA GLY A 684 -26.92 25.44 -31.34
C GLY A 684 -25.75 24.43 -31.37
N CYS A 685 -24.82 24.53 -32.32
CA CYS A 685 -23.79 23.51 -32.52
C CYS A 685 -22.75 23.37 -31.39
N GLY A 686 -22.67 24.33 -30.45
CA GLY A 686 -21.78 24.29 -29.29
C GLY A 686 -20.30 24.53 -29.56
N VAL A 687 -19.87 24.73 -30.82
CA VAL A 687 -18.47 25.00 -31.19
C VAL A 687 -17.90 26.21 -30.43
N CYS A 688 -18.68 27.28 -30.31
CA CYS A 688 -18.28 28.49 -29.59
C CYS A 688 -18.03 28.25 -28.09
N ALA A 689 -18.81 27.37 -27.45
CA ALA A 689 -18.64 27.03 -26.04
C ALA A 689 -17.32 26.27 -25.80
N ALA A 690 -17.00 25.31 -26.67
CA ALA A 690 -15.74 24.55 -26.58
C ALA A 690 -14.48 25.42 -26.82
N LEU A 691 -14.61 26.48 -27.61
CA LEU A 691 -13.50 27.39 -27.93
C LEU A 691 -13.24 28.47 -26.88
N CYS A 692 -14.19 28.72 -25.96
CA CYS A 692 -14.06 29.83 -25.03
C CYS A 692 -13.12 29.50 -23.86
N PRO A 693 -11.93 30.13 -23.75
CA PRO A 693 -11.00 29.83 -22.66
C PRO A 693 -11.46 30.40 -21.30
N TYR A 694 -12.47 31.27 -21.31
CA TYR A 694 -13.00 31.96 -20.13
C TYR A 694 -14.30 31.33 -19.61
N GLY A 695 -14.79 30.25 -20.24
CA GLY A 695 -16.08 29.63 -19.89
C GLY A 695 -17.27 30.58 -20.02
N SER A 696 -17.16 31.64 -20.84
CA SER A 696 -18.19 32.68 -20.94
C SER A 696 -19.41 32.28 -21.78
N ILE A 697 -19.42 31.10 -22.40
CA ILE A 697 -20.46 30.69 -23.36
C ILE A 697 -21.10 29.38 -22.91
N GLU A 698 -22.43 29.38 -22.79
CA GLU A 698 -23.23 28.22 -22.45
C GLU A 698 -24.18 27.86 -23.60
N VAL A 699 -24.46 26.56 -23.80
CA VAL A 699 -25.43 26.10 -24.79
C VAL A 699 -26.77 25.88 -24.08
N ASP A 700 -27.76 26.73 -24.39
CA ASP A 700 -29.14 26.57 -23.93
C ASP A 700 -29.79 25.41 -24.68
N THR A 701 -29.81 24.24 -24.05
CA THR A 701 -30.31 22.99 -24.66
C THR A 701 -31.81 23.02 -24.93
N GLN A 702 -32.57 23.86 -24.22
CA GLN A 702 -34.01 23.99 -24.45
C GLN A 702 -34.31 24.82 -25.70
N ARG A 703 -33.54 25.91 -25.90
CA ARG A 703 -33.71 26.80 -27.06
C ARG A 703 -32.83 26.44 -28.25
N GLN A 704 -31.89 25.51 -28.08
CA GLN A 704 -30.90 25.13 -29.10
C GLN A 704 -30.08 26.33 -29.59
N VAL A 705 -29.75 27.26 -28.70
CA VAL A 705 -28.91 28.43 -29.01
C VAL A 705 -27.81 28.59 -27.96
N SER A 706 -26.67 29.13 -28.37
CA SER A 706 -25.59 29.46 -27.43
C SER A 706 -25.76 30.88 -26.89
N ARG A 707 -25.42 31.11 -25.62
CA ARG A 707 -25.51 32.42 -24.96
C ARG A 707 -24.17 32.80 -24.35
N VAL A 708 -23.82 34.08 -24.46
CA VAL A 708 -22.60 34.64 -23.87
C VAL A 708 -22.96 35.34 -22.55
N ASN A 709 -22.19 35.05 -21.50
CA ASN A 709 -22.16 35.83 -20.29
C ASN A 709 -21.19 37.02 -20.49
N PRO A 710 -21.69 38.25 -20.65
CA PRO A 710 -20.83 39.40 -20.94
C PRO A 710 -19.86 39.73 -19.80
N ALA A 711 -20.18 39.36 -18.56
CA ALA A 711 -19.30 39.62 -17.42
C ALA A 711 -18.00 38.81 -17.46
N LEU A 712 -18.03 37.61 -18.08
CA LEU A 712 -16.87 36.72 -18.21
C LEU A 712 -16.16 36.88 -19.56
N CYS A 713 -16.84 37.42 -20.56
CA CYS A 713 -16.28 37.54 -21.90
C CYS A 713 -15.18 38.62 -21.96
N LYS A 714 -13.98 38.24 -22.42
CA LYS A 714 -12.86 39.17 -22.65
C LYS A 714 -12.75 39.68 -24.09
N GLY A 715 -13.68 39.29 -24.97
CA GLY A 715 -13.72 39.83 -26.33
C GLY A 715 -12.65 39.31 -27.29
N CYS A 716 -12.07 38.13 -27.03
CA CYS A 716 -10.94 37.63 -27.82
C CYS A 716 -11.25 37.26 -29.28
N GLY A 717 -12.52 37.29 -29.72
CA GLY A 717 -12.86 36.99 -31.12
C GLY A 717 -12.97 35.51 -31.49
N SER A 718 -12.39 34.59 -30.72
CA SER A 718 -12.25 33.18 -31.12
C SER A 718 -13.58 32.50 -31.49
N CYS A 719 -14.62 32.72 -30.67
CA CYS A 719 -15.95 32.17 -30.93
C CYS A 719 -16.64 32.75 -32.17
N ALA A 720 -16.38 34.01 -32.52
CA ALA A 720 -16.95 34.66 -33.69
C ALA A 720 -16.26 34.16 -34.96
N ALA A 721 -14.92 34.13 -34.97
CA ALA A 721 -14.12 33.69 -36.10
C ALA A 721 -14.39 32.23 -36.54
N HIS A 722 -14.78 31.36 -35.61
CA HIS A 722 -15.05 29.95 -35.86
C HIS A 722 -16.54 29.61 -35.90
N CYS A 723 -17.44 30.60 -35.83
CA CYS A 723 -18.87 30.33 -35.84
C CYS A 723 -19.32 29.90 -37.25
N PRO A 724 -19.77 28.65 -37.45
CA PRO A 724 -20.10 28.17 -38.79
C PRO A 724 -21.36 28.84 -39.36
N SER A 725 -22.27 29.32 -38.50
CA SER A 725 -23.48 30.03 -38.94
C SER A 725 -23.30 31.55 -39.00
N GLY A 726 -22.15 32.09 -38.58
CA GLY A 726 -21.94 33.54 -38.46
C GLY A 726 -22.77 34.22 -37.35
N ALA A 727 -23.42 33.44 -36.48
CA ALA A 727 -24.25 33.97 -35.39
C ALA A 727 -23.45 34.69 -34.30
N ALA A 728 -22.21 34.24 -34.04
CA ALA A 728 -21.36 34.87 -33.03
C ALA A 728 -20.60 36.05 -33.64
N LYS A 729 -20.68 37.21 -32.98
CA LYS A 729 -20.01 38.46 -33.36
C LYS A 729 -19.24 39.00 -32.17
N VAL A 730 -18.22 39.83 -32.41
CA VAL A 730 -17.55 40.58 -31.34
C VAL A 730 -17.83 42.06 -31.50
N SER A 731 -18.30 42.66 -30.40
CA SER A 731 -18.54 44.11 -30.36
C SER A 731 -17.23 44.86 -30.58
N HIS A 732 -17.27 45.90 -31.42
CA HIS A 732 -16.10 46.70 -31.84
C HIS A 732 -15.14 46.03 -32.84
N PHE A 733 -15.28 44.73 -33.10
CA PHE A 733 -14.51 43.97 -34.09
C PHE A 733 -15.44 43.14 -34.98
N ARG A 734 -16.50 43.77 -35.48
CA ARG A 734 -17.41 43.10 -36.42
C ARG A 734 -16.77 42.95 -37.79
N ASP A 735 -17.19 41.95 -38.55
CA ASP A 735 -16.68 41.67 -39.89
C ASP A 735 -16.72 42.92 -40.78
N ASP A 736 -17.81 43.69 -40.78
CA ASP A 736 -17.92 44.94 -41.55
C ASP A 736 -16.85 45.98 -41.16
N GLN A 737 -16.55 46.10 -39.86
CA GLN A 737 -15.54 47.03 -39.37
C GLN A 737 -14.13 46.58 -39.79
N VAL A 738 -13.84 45.29 -39.69
CA VAL A 738 -12.55 44.71 -40.09
C VAL A 738 -12.36 44.80 -41.62
N PHE A 739 -13.39 44.50 -42.40
CA PHE A 739 -13.34 44.65 -43.86
C PHE A 739 -13.16 46.11 -44.27
N LEU A 740 -13.81 47.08 -43.61
CA LEU A 740 -13.58 48.50 -43.86
C LEU A 740 -12.16 48.93 -43.49
N GLU A 741 -11.56 48.36 -42.44
CA GLU A 741 -10.15 48.62 -42.08
C GLU A 741 -9.19 48.08 -43.15
N LEU A 742 -9.45 46.87 -43.67
CA LEU A 742 -8.72 46.27 -44.78
C LEU A 742 -8.88 47.08 -46.08
N GLU A 743 -10.11 47.49 -46.40
CA GLU A 743 -10.40 48.36 -47.54
C GLU A 743 -9.68 49.70 -47.40
N GLY A 744 -9.62 50.29 -46.21
CA GLY A 744 -8.87 51.52 -45.95
C GLY A 744 -7.37 51.34 -46.21
N LEU A 745 -6.79 50.21 -45.80
CA LEU A 745 -5.40 49.83 -46.10
C LEU A 745 -5.17 49.73 -47.61
N LEU A 746 -6.03 48.99 -48.32
CA LEU A 746 -5.92 48.76 -49.77
C LEU A 746 -6.21 50.02 -50.60
N ALA A 747 -7.14 50.87 -50.15
CA ALA A 747 -7.44 52.15 -50.79
C ALA A 747 -6.31 53.17 -50.60
N SER A 748 -5.56 53.09 -49.49
CA SER A 748 -4.38 53.93 -49.27
C SER A 748 -3.21 53.55 -50.18
N GLU A 749 -3.11 52.29 -50.62
CA GLU A 749 -2.17 51.84 -51.65
C GLU A 749 -2.59 52.27 -53.06
N ALA A 750 -3.89 52.46 -53.33
CA ALA A 750 -4.37 53.02 -54.59
C ALA A 750 -4.22 54.55 -54.69
N LEU A 751 -3.92 55.22 -53.56
CA LEU A 751 -3.64 56.66 -53.45
C LEU A 751 -2.14 57.01 -53.37
N ARG A 752 -1.26 56.00 -53.31
CA ARG A 752 0.19 56.11 -53.53
C ARG A 752 0.52 55.68 -54.94
#